data_AF-A0A2T0UUT4-F1
#
_entry.id   AF-A0A2T0UUT4-F1
#
_cell.length_a   1.000
_cell.length_b   1.000
_cell.length_c   1.000
_cell.angle_alpha   90.00
_cell.angle_beta   90.00
_cell.angle_gamma   90.00
#
_symmetry.space_group_name_H-M   'P 1'
#
loop_
_entity.id
_entity.type
_entity.pdbx_description
1 polymer ?
#
loop_
_entity_poly.entity_id
_entity_poly.type
_entity_poly.pdbx_seq_one_letter_code
_entity_poly.pdbx_strand_id
1 'polypeptide(L)'
;MSKGQRNKNRRRDADQRRATKEAMRKARKADLRGRLIGSTVPEYEHVCKSGDERLYETLVARYTQRMEHIESLPEFIKGPMLSCLAPIPVIDKFLIHYGADSRRHPSSYVGEWVDHLAWGVDSAVTAVRLLLCGQVVGAATIARTQFERWTMHRAFNANIQQSPGEKTIDYIARTWSSGDVFKTIHQPVNHSESFPDQDDEIISIEEPESDHQHIHTSDGFEICPPMLYGLLSEMMHGRELIDAIGWDGESLLRSQDWPDEVFIAIAAITDTITLCLRQIRIAGMSIAAEAGDASGVRLMRASLDGFSEPSEGNANSQEDAGDTVYSTKSSQEPTFSKGYLAAPPLIALAPLLPREGLRDDWVHVIEAMANTFTATSKGHRPAGRLFQDDEFVMYAFAWHRSRSVRFARSVMLTESEDLGDNFDIDAFGGSVNLSVALTEAASLLAKWHPRQESAAAASLIGSAVRSSYWLWLEDDSRALGILRCVLEQTSRLRVWRMKPDKAMTLEQRAETTPRDWLEKAGWKRLSALHKALGEYAHTSATSKWSGAHQLLAQLQPGADPDRAILTARGAAIDFVALLAAREITTEIHNISEPVAITLEALFERYGFDMSKDSSKIESHFNHIWEKRGASLGDPDFRMPSAE
;
A
#
# COMPACT_ATOMS: atom_id res chain seq x y z
N MET A 1 -10.18 -16.87 46.78
CA MET A 1 -9.08 -15.89 46.99
C MET A 1 -9.16 -15.30 48.40
N SER A 2 -8.07 -15.35 49.17
CA SER A 2 -8.00 -14.72 50.51
C SER A 2 -8.01 -13.18 50.43
N LYS A 3 -8.42 -12.49 51.50
CA LYS A 3 -8.36 -11.01 51.60
C LYS A 3 -6.93 -10.47 51.34
N GLY A 4 -5.90 -11.22 51.75
CA GLY A 4 -4.49 -10.89 51.49
C GLY A 4 -4.13 -10.93 50.00
N GLN A 5 -4.59 -11.95 49.26
CA GLN A 5 -4.36 -12.08 47.81
C GLN A 5 -5.02 -10.91 47.05
N ARG A 6 -6.24 -10.53 47.41
CA ARG A 6 -6.97 -9.41 46.79
C ARG A 6 -6.27 -8.06 47.02
N ASN A 7 -5.74 -7.81 48.22
CA ASN A 7 -5.01 -6.56 48.51
C ASN A 7 -3.65 -6.51 47.79
N LYS A 8 -2.97 -7.66 47.64
CA LYS A 8 -1.71 -7.75 46.87
C LYS A 8 -1.94 -7.48 45.38
N ASN A 9 -3.01 -8.03 44.80
CA ASN A 9 -3.38 -7.77 43.41
C ASN A 9 -3.78 -6.30 43.19
N ARG A 10 -4.61 -5.70 44.07
CA ARG A 10 -4.96 -4.27 43.96
C ARG A 10 -3.75 -3.33 44.03
N ARG A 11 -2.75 -3.66 44.85
CA ARG A 11 -1.48 -2.89 44.90
C ARG A 11 -0.69 -3.03 43.61
N ARG A 12 -0.52 -4.27 43.11
CA ARG A 12 0.13 -4.52 41.81
C ARG A 12 -0.56 -3.77 40.66
N ASP A 13 -1.89 -3.81 40.59
CA ASP A 13 -2.66 -3.09 39.57
C ASP A 13 -2.48 -1.57 39.69
N ALA A 14 -2.45 -1.05 40.91
CA ALA A 14 -2.23 0.39 41.15
C ALA A 14 -0.81 0.83 40.77
N ASP A 15 0.21 0.02 41.11
CA ASP A 15 1.60 0.26 40.76
C ASP A 15 1.82 0.17 39.24
N GLN A 16 1.22 -0.81 38.58
CA GLN A 16 1.25 -0.96 37.12
C GLN A 16 0.59 0.26 36.44
N ARG A 17 -0.60 0.68 36.90
CA ARG A 17 -1.27 1.89 36.38
C ARG A 17 -0.42 3.15 36.57
N ARG A 18 0.28 3.27 37.70
CA ARG A 18 1.17 4.41 37.96
C ARG A 18 2.37 4.38 37.02
N ALA A 19 3.01 3.22 36.85
CA ALA A 19 4.11 3.04 35.91
C ALA A 19 3.69 3.37 34.47
N THR A 20 2.51 2.91 34.04
CA THR A 20 1.95 3.25 32.71
C THR A 20 1.73 4.75 32.55
N LYS A 21 1.15 5.44 33.55
CA LYS A 21 0.95 6.90 33.50
C LYS A 21 2.27 7.66 33.45
N GLU A 22 3.26 7.24 34.23
CA GLU A 22 4.59 7.86 34.23
C GLU A 22 5.31 7.63 32.89
N ALA A 23 5.21 6.43 32.31
CA ALA A 23 5.71 6.11 30.97
C ALA A 23 5.03 6.94 29.88
N MET A 24 3.70 7.06 29.89
CA MET A 24 2.95 7.92 28.96
C MET A 24 3.36 9.39 29.09
N ARG A 25 3.57 9.89 30.31
CA ARG A 25 4.06 11.26 30.53
C ARG A 25 5.49 11.44 30.00
N LYS A 26 6.35 10.45 30.16
CA LYS A 26 7.72 10.46 29.60
C LYS A 26 7.67 10.47 28.07
N ALA A 27 6.88 9.58 27.46
CA ALA A 27 6.68 9.50 26.01
C ALA A 27 6.14 10.82 25.44
N ARG A 28 5.11 11.41 26.06
CA ARG A 28 4.57 12.72 25.63
C ARG A 28 5.60 13.84 25.71
N LYS A 29 6.44 13.85 26.74
CA LYS A 29 7.53 14.84 26.85
C LYS A 29 8.61 14.61 25.78
N ALA A 30 8.96 13.35 25.51
CA ALA A 30 9.91 12.99 24.46
C ALA A 30 9.40 13.45 23.08
N ASP A 31 8.15 13.12 22.76
CA ASP A 31 7.44 13.53 21.54
C ASP A 31 7.44 15.06 21.38
N LEU A 32 6.96 15.81 22.40
CA LEU A 32 6.98 17.28 22.37
C LEU A 32 8.37 17.86 22.09
N ARG A 33 9.41 17.30 22.70
CA ARG A 33 10.79 17.75 22.45
C ARG A 33 11.30 17.34 21.08
N GLY A 34 10.86 16.22 20.53
CA GLY A 34 11.24 15.75 19.20
C GLY A 34 10.64 16.64 18.11
N ARG A 35 9.38 17.05 18.26
CA ARG A 35 8.67 17.95 17.33
C ARG A 35 9.28 19.35 17.19
N LEU A 36 10.06 19.77 18.19
CA LEU A 36 10.77 21.06 18.15
C LEU A 36 12.02 21.03 17.27
N ILE A 37 12.48 19.84 16.87
CA ILE A 37 13.62 19.67 16.00
C ILE A 37 13.10 19.79 14.55
N GLY A 38 13.73 20.65 13.75
CA GLY A 38 13.45 20.71 12.32
C GLY A 38 13.95 19.47 11.57
N SER A 39 14.36 19.67 10.31
CA SER A 39 14.82 18.62 9.38
C SER A 39 16.14 19.04 8.75
N THR A 40 16.93 19.89 9.40
CA THR A 40 18.24 20.31 8.87
C THR A 40 19.35 19.45 9.45
N VAL A 41 20.44 19.27 8.70
CA VAL A 41 21.62 18.52 9.17
C VAL A 41 22.15 19.05 10.52
N PRO A 42 22.35 20.37 10.73
CA PRO A 42 22.89 20.87 12.01
C PRO A 42 21.99 20.59 13.22
N GLU A 43 20.67 20.58 13.04
CA GLU A 43 19.73 20.22 14.11
C GLU A 43 19.87 18.75 14.51
N TYR A 44 20.02 17.86 13.54
CA TYR A 44 20.22 16.42 13.80
C TYR A 44 21.59 16.13 14.38
N GLU A 45 22.63 16.84 13.97
CA GLU A 45 23.95 16.77 14.62
C GLU A 45 23.85 17.17 16.10
N HIS A 46 23.06 18.21 16.41
CA HIS A 46 22.82 18.61 17.80
C HIS A 46 22.06 17.53 18.60
N VAL A 47 21.02 16.94 18.02
CA VAL A 47 20.28 15.81 18.61
C VAL A 47 21.21 14.64 18.90
N CYS A 48 22.07 14.28 17.95
CA CYS A 48 22.99 13.13 18.04
C CYS A 48 24.05 13.30 19.14
N LYS A 49 24.42 14.53 19.52
CA LYS A 49 25.29 14.78 20.70
C LYS A 49 24.69 14.26 22.01
N SER A 50 23.36 14.06 22.06
CA SER A 50 22.66 13.52 23.22
C SER A 50 22.50 11.99 23.17
N GLY A 51 23.01 11.33 22.13
CA GLY A 51 22.93 9.89 21.93
C GLY A 51 21.77 9.41 21.07
N ASP A 52 21.81 8.13 20.75
CA ASP A 52 20.87 7.41 19.90
C ASP A 52 19.44 7.31 20.46
N GLU A 53 19.25 7.26 21.78
CA GLU A 53 17.92 7.37 22.40
C GLU A 53 17.24 8.70 22.00
N ARG A 54 18.00 9.79 22.03
CA ARG A 54 17.46 11.12 21.72
C ARG A 54 17.17 11.27 20.23
N LEU A 55 18.00 10.67 19.37
CA LEU A 55 17.73 10.57 17.94
C LEU A 55 16.44 9.79 17.68
N TYR A 56 16.30 8.62 18.30
CA TYR A 56 15.09 7.80 18.19
C TYR A 56 13.83 8.53 18.65
N GLU A 57 13.85 9.19 19.82
CA GLU A 57 12.73 10.03 20.30
C GLU A 57 12.32 11.08 19.25
N THR A 58 13.29 11.63 18.52
CA THR A 58 13.07 12.65 17.49
C THR A 58 12.44 12.05 16.23
N LEU A 59 12.94 10.89 15.76
CA LEU A 59 12.36 10.19 14.62
C LEU A 59 10.92 9.72 14.90
N VAL A 60 10.66 9.18 16.10
CA VAL A 60 9.30 8.79 16.53
C VAL A 60 8.36 10.00 16.60
N ALA A 61 8.86 11.17 17.03
CA ALA A 61 8.06 12.39 17.07
C ALA A 61 7.62 12.84 15.65
N ARG A 62 8.49 12.69 14.64
CA ARG A 62 8.12 12.92 13.22
C ARG A 62 7.02 11.97 12.78
N TYR A 63 7.18 10.68 13.06
CA TYR A 63 6.14 9.69 12.75
C TYR A 63 4.81 10.00 13.44
N THR A 64 4.84 10.42 14.71
CA THR A 64 3.63 10.80 15.46
C THR A 64 2.96 12.02 14.83
N GLN A 65 3.74 13.04 14.48
CA GLN A 65 3.24 14.24 13.81
C GLN A 65 2.58 13.93 12.46
N ARG A 66 3.17 13.01 11.67
CA ARG A 66 2.58 12.50 10.42
C ARG A 66 1.20 11.89 10.66
N MET A 67 1.06 11.02 11.65
CA MET A 67 -0.21 10.36 11.98
C MET A 67 -1.29 11.35 12.39
N GLU A 68 -0.93 12.43 13.11
CA GLU A 68 -1.85 13.50 13.44
C GLU A 68 -2.28 14.30 12.21
N HIS A 69 -1.36 14.57 11.27
CA HIS A 69 -1.71 15.31 10.05
C HIS A 69 -2.62 14.51 9.11
N ILE A 70 -2.49 13.18 9.06
CA ILE A 70 -3.41 12.28 8.34
C ILE A 70 -4.86 12.46 8.81
N GLU A 71 -5.10 12.66 10.11
CA GLU A 71 -6.45 12.90 10.64
C GLU A 71 -7.01 14.26 10.18
N SER A 72 -6.13 15.23 9.93
CA SER A 72 -6.47 16.61 9.56
C SER A 72 -6.43 16.92 8.07
N LEU A 73 -6.33 15.90 7.20
CA LEU A 73 -6.27 16.12 5.74
C LEU A 73 -7.48 16.94 5.26
N PRO A 74 -7.28 17.96 4.40
CA PRO A 74 -8.36 18.75 3.83
C PRO A 74 -9.35 17.90 3.00
N GLU A 75 -10.60 18.35 2.94
CA GLU A 75 -11.64 17.62 2.20
C GLU A 75 -11.40 17.59 0.68
N PHE A 76 -10.82 18.66 0.10
CA PHE A 76 -10.49 18.69 -1.32
C PHE A 76 -9.42 17.64 -1.72
N ILE A 77 -8.69 17.10 -0.74
CA ILE A 77 -7.75 15.98 -0.93
C ILE A 77 -8.45 14.64 -0.68
N LYS A 78 -9.19 14.53 0.44
CA LYS A 78 -9.88 13.28 0.81
C LYS A 78 -10.99 12.91 -0.17
N GLY A 79 -11.70 13.91 -0.71
CA GLY A 79 -12.82 13.74 -1.62
C GLY A 79 -12.44 12.91 -2.84
N PRO A 80 -11.46 13.36 -3.65
CA PRO A 80 -10.96 12.60 -4.79
C PRO A 80 -10.44 11.20 -4.42
N MET A 81 -9.74 11.06 -3.28
CA MET A 81 -9.25 9.75 -2.83
C MET A 81 -10.37 8.76 -2.51
N LEU A 82 -11.50 9.23 -1.98
CA LEU A 82 -12.61 8.40 -1.51
C LEU A 82 -13.71 8.19 -2.57
N SER A 83 -13.86 9.11 -3.51
CA SER A 83 -14.95 9.08 -4.50
C SER A 83 -14.92 7.82 -5.36
N CYS A 84 -13.73 7.32 -5.72
CA CYS A 84 -13.58 6.08 -6.48
C CYS A 84 -14.11 4.84 -5.74
N LEU A 85 -14.31 4.91 -4.42
CA LEU A 85 -14.89 3.83 -3.61
C LEU A 85 -16.42 3.85 -3.55
N ALA A 86 -17.09 4.86 -4.14
CA ALA A 86 -18.55 4.95 -4.17
C ALA A 86 -19.28 3.66 -4.62
N PRO A 87 -18.77 2.86 -5.58
CA PRO A 87 -19.40 1.61 -5.97
C PRO A 87 -19.36 0.50 -4.91
N ILE A 88 -18.40 0.54 -3.99
CA ILE A 88 -18.05 -0.61 -3.12
C ILE A 88 -19.22 -1.13 -2.29
N PRO A 89 -20.03 -0.28 -1.61
CA PRO A 89 -21.14 -0.78 -0.81
C PRO A 89 -22.14 -1.63 -1.61
N VAL A 90 -22.35 -1.29 -2.89
CA VAL A 90 -23.24 -2.04 -3.81
C VAL A 90 -22.55 -3.33 -4.27
N ILE A 91 -21.28 -3.24 -4.66
CA ILE A 91 -20.48 -4.40 -5.09
C ILE A 91 -20.38 -5.44 -3.97
N ASP A 92 -20.06 -5.04 -2.74
CA ASP A 92 -19.95 -5.95 -1.60
C ASP A 92 -21.27 -6.66 -1.31
N LYS A 93 -22.38 -5.91 -1.30
CA LYS A 93 -23.71 -6.49 -1.10
C LYS A 93 -24.01 -7.52 -2.18
N PHE A 94 -23.67 -7.21 -3.42
CA PHE A 94 -23.81 -8.12 -4.54
C PHE A 94 -22.95 -9.38 -4.35
N LEU A 95 -21.64 -9.23 -4.13
CA LEU A 95 -20.73 -10.38 -4.02
C LEU A 95 -21.08 -11.30 -2.85
N ILE A 96 -21.49 -10.74 -1.70
CA ILE A 96 -21.99 -11.52 -0.56
C ILE A 96 -23.27 -12.29 -0.93
N HIS A 97 -24.18 -11.68 -1.69
CA HIS A 97 -25.39 -12.36 -2.16
C HIS A 97 -25.08 -13.55 -3.07
N TYR A 98 -24.03 -13.44 -3.89
CA TYR A 98 -23.53 -14.49 -4.79
C TYR A 98 -22.51 -15.44 -4.14
N GLY A 99 -22.34 -15.38 -2.81
CA GLY A 99 -21.61 -16.39 -2.06
C GLY A 99 -20.17 -16.07 -1.70
N ALA A 100 -19.67 -14.85 -1.96
CA ALA A 100 -18.34 -14.46 -1.50
C ALA A 100 -18.21 -14.57 0.02
N ASP A 101 -17.12 -15.16 0.52
CA ASP A 101 -16.93 -15.35 1.95
C ASP A 101 -16.62 -14.02 2.65
N SER A 102 -17.62 -13.49 3.34
CA SER A 102 -17.48 -12.29 4.17
C SER A 102 -16.45 -12.41 5.31
N ARG A 103 -15.98 -13.62 5.64
CA ARG A 103 -14.98 -13.87 6.69
C ARG A 103 -13.57 -14.09 6.16
N ARG A 104 -13.39 -14.17 4.83
CA ARG A 104 -12.06 -14.37 4.25
C ARG A 104 -11.14 -13.20 4.61
N HIS A 105 -9.85 -13.50 4.68
CA HIS A 105 -8.83 -12.48 4.83
C HIS A 105 -8.82 -11.56 3.60
N PRO A 106 -8.75 -10.22 3.76
CA PRO A 106 -8.81 -9.27 2.64
C PRO A 106 -7.76 -9.48 1.55
N SER A 107 -6.56 -9.97 1.88
CA SER A 107 -5.54 -10.27 0.86
C SER A 107 -5.56 -11.73 0.39
N SER A 108 -6.50 -12.55 0.86
CA SER A 108 -6.67 -13.90 0.35
C SER A 108 -7.21 -13.85 -1.08
N TYR A 109 -6.41 -14.43 -1.97
CA TYR A 109 -6.71 -14.60 -3.39
C TYR A 109 -7.20 -16.01 -3.70
N VAL A 110 -7.36 -16.88 -2.69
CA VAL A 110 -7.88 -18.24 -2.84
C VAL A 110 -9.40 -18.22 -2.68
N GLY A 111 -10.10 -18.98 -3.50
CA GLY A 111 -11.55 -19.16 -3.40
C GLY A 111 -12.21 -19.32 -4.77
N GLU A 112 -13.51 -19.10 -4.80
CA GLU A 112 -14.29 -19.12 -6.04
C GLU A 112 -14.15 -17.79 -6.79
N TRP A 113 -14.67 -17.73 -8.02
CA TRP A 113 -14.60 -16.51 -8.83
C TRP A 113 -15.17 -15.26 -8.12
N VAL A 114 -16.24 -15.40 -7.35
CA VAL A 114 -16.81 -14.31 -6.54
C VAL A 114 -15.87 -13.82 -5.43
N ASP A 115 -15.04 -14.71 -4.87
CA ASP A 115 -14.00 -14.34 -3.89
C ASP A 115 -12.86 -13.59 -4.56
N HIS A 116 -12.49 -13.99 -5.79
CA HIS A 116 -11.52 -13.29 -6.62
C HIS A 116 -11.97 -11.87 -6.99
N LEU A 117 -13.26 -11.65 -7.26
CA LEU A 117 -13.83 -10.32 -7.45
C LEU A 117 -13.74 -9.50 -6.15
N ALA A 118 -14.11 -10.12 -5.04
CA ALA A 118 -14.09 -9.47 -3.74
C ALA A 118 -12.66 -9.11 -3.30
N TRP A 119 -11.64 -9.90 -3.67
CA TRP A 119 -10.23 -9.57 -3.46
C TRP A 119 -9.81 -8.31 -4.24
N GLY A 120 -10.37 -8.08 -5.42
CA GLY A 120 -10.19 -6.84 -6.16
C GLY A 120 -10.76 -5.62 -5.42
N VAL A 121 -11.93 -5.77 -4.80
CA VAL A 121 -12.55 -4.72 -3.96
C VAL A 121 -11.71 -4.44 -2.71
N ASP A 122 -11.22 -5.48 -2.03
CA ASP A 122 -10.27 -5.31 -0.91
C ASP A 122 -9.00 -4.57 -1.32
N SER A 123 -8.52 -4.78 -2.54
CA SER A 123 -7.36 -4.10 -3.09
C SER A 123 -7.61 -2.63 -3.35
N ALA A 124 -8.79 -2.26 -3.85
CA ALA A 124 -9.20 -0.85 -3.95
C ALA A 124 -9.19 -0.16 -2.56
N VAL A 125 -9.83 -0.78 -1.56
CA VAL A 125 -9.86 -0.22 -0.19
C VAL A 125 -8.46 -0.10 0.41
N THR A 126 -7.61 -1.10 0.21
CA THR A 126 -6.24 -1.09 0.73
C THR A 126 -5.40 0.00 0.05
N ALA A 127 -5.50 0.16 -1.28
CA ALA A 127 -4.80 1.21 -2.00
C ALA A 127 -5.24 2.61 -1.53
N VAL A 128 -6.55 2.86 -1.40
CA VAL A 128 -7.05 4.15 -0.89
C VAL A 128 -6.66 4.37 0.58
N ARG A 129 -6.61 3.32 1.41
CA ARG A 129 -6.10 3.45 2.79
C ARG A 129 -4.67 3.97 2.81
N LEU A 130 -3.79 3.38 2.00
CA LEU A 130 -2.39 3.81 1.90
C LEU A 130 -2.30 5.24 1.35
N LEU A 131 -3.10 5.57 0.34
CA LEU A 131 -3.17 6.91 -0.24
C LEU A 131 -3.61 7.98 0.78
N LEU A 132 -4.65 7.69 1.57
CA LEU A 132 -5.10 8.54 2.69
C LEU A 132 -4.02 8.70 3.77
N CYS A 133 -3.04 7.79 3.85
CA CYS A 133 -1.91 7.89 4.76
C CYS A 133 -0.67 8.55 4.12
N GLY A 134 -0.80 9.09 2.90
CA GLY A 134 0.29 9.65 2.09
C GLY A 134 1.27 8.63 1.53
N GLN A 135 0.98 7.33 1.66
CA GLN A 135 1.82 6.23 1.20
C GLN A 135 1.58 5.95 -0.29
N VAL A 136 1.94 6.93 -1.13
CA VAL A 136 1.68 6.94 -2.57
C VAL A 136 2.28 5.71 -3.27
N VAL A 137 3.51 5.32 -2.92
CA VAL A 137 4.20 4.20 -3.57
C VAL A 137 3.48 2.87 -3.32
N GLY A 138 3.05 2.64 -2.08
CA GLY A 138 2.28 1.45 -1.72
C GLY A 138 0.92 1.41 -2.42
N ALA A 139 0.23 2.55 -2.47
CA ALA A 139 -1.04 2.68 -3.18
C ALA A 139 -0.90 2.44 -4.69
N ALA A 140 0.12 3.04 -5.32
CA ALA A 140 0.42 2.87 -6.73
C ALA A 140 0.77 1.42 -7.09
N THR A 141 1.55 0.74 -6.23
CA THR A 141 1.90 -0.67 -6.42
C THR A 141 0.63 -1.54 -6.45
N ILE A 142 -0.26 -1.39 -5.46
CA ILE A 142 -1.52 -2.17 -5.43
C ILE A 142 -2.41 -1.84 -6.63
N ALA A 143 -2.55 -0.56 -6.96
CA ALA A 143 -3.37 -0.12 -8.09
C ALA A 143 -2.86 -0.69 -9.41
N ARG A 144 -1.54 -0.63 -9.67
CA ARG A 144 -0.91 -1.21 -10.86
C ARG A 144 -1.12 -2.71 -10.94
N THR A 145 -0.89 -3.43 -9.84
CA THR A 145 -1.08 -4.89 -9.82
C THR A 145 -2.53 -5.28 -10.15
N GLN A 146 -3.53 -4.53 -9.66
CA GLN A 146 -4.93 -4.76 -10.05
C GLN A 146 -5.21 -4.35 -11.49
N PHE A 147 -4.61 -3.26 -11.97
CA PHE A 147 -4.76 -2.82 -13.36
C PHE A 147 -4.23 -3.85 -14.36
N GLU A 148 -3.05 -4.41 -14.11
CA GLU A 148 -2.45 -5.48 -14.92
C GLU A 148 -3.39 -6.68 -14.98
N ARG A 149 -3.88 -7.13 -13.82
CA ARG A 149 -4.84 -8.23 -13.71
C ARG A 149 -6.09 -7.98 -14.56
N TRP A 150 -6.70 -6.81 -14.44
CA TRP A 150 -7.93 -6.48 -15.16
C TRP A 150 -7.71 -6.25 -16.65
N THR A 151 -6.52 -5.76 -17.03
CA THR A 151 -6.09 -5.67 -18.43
C THR A 151 -6.00 -7.06 -19.05
N MET A 152 -5.31 -8.02 -18.42
CA MET A 152 -5.24 -9.40 -18.91
C MET A 152 -6.62 -10.05 -18.99
N HIS A 153 -7.46 -9.82 -17.99
CA HIS A 153 -8.82 -10.32 -18.00
C HIS A 153 -9.63 -9.76 -19.18
N ARG A 154 -9.52 -8.46 -19.47
CA ARG A 154 -10.16 -7.83 -20.63
C ARG A 154 -9.61 -8.38 -21.94
N ALA A 155 -8.29 -8.50 -22.05
CA ALA A 155 -7.62 -9.05 -23.22
C ALA A 155 -8.09 -10.47 -23.53
N PHE A 156 -8.18 -11.34 -22.51
CA PHE A 156 -8.71 -12.68 -22.63
C PHE A 156 -10.13 -12.69 -23.20
N ASN A 157 -11.04 -11.88 -22.66
CA ASN A 157 -12.43 -11.84 -23.12
C ASN A 157 -12.58 -11.33 -24.55
N ALA A 158 -11.76 -10.36 -24.92
CA ALA A 158 -11.67 -9.80 -26.26
C ALA A 158 -10.85 -10.66 -27.25
N ASN A 159 -10.24 -11.75 -26.80
CA ASN A 159 -9.30 -12.56 -27.57
C ASN A 159 -8.16 -11.73 -28.19
N ILE A 160 -7.61 -10.83 -27.37
CA ILE A 160 -6.50 -9.94 -27.69
C ILE A 160 -5.23 -10.50 -27.07
N GLN A 161 -4.21 -10.73 -27.90
CA GLN A 161 -2.86 -11.07 -27.45
C GLN A 161 -1.89 -9.94 -27.81
N GLN A 162 -0.86 -9.76 -26.99
CA GLN A 162 0.24 -8.84 -27.32
C GLN A 162 1.05 -9.42 -28.48
N SER A 163 1.26 -8.62 -29.53
CA SER A 163 2.03 -9.04 -30.69
C SER A 163 3.52 -9.01 -30.37
N PRO A 164 4.35 -9.89 -30.96
CA PRO A 164 5.80 -9.82 -30.77
C PRO A 164 6.35 -8.43 -31.14
N GLY A 165 6.98 -7.75 -30.17
CA GLY A 165 7.54 -6.40 -30.33
C GLY A 165 6.53 -5.25 -30.21
N GLU A 166 5.26 -5.53 -29.91
CA GLU A 166 4.28 -4.48 -29.56
C GLU A 166 4.61 -3.92 -28.18
N LYS A 167 4.65 -2.60 -28.06
CA LYS A 167 4.87 -1.94 -26.77
C LYS A 167 3.72 -2.25 -25.81
N THR A 168 4.00 -2.47 -24.54
CA THR A 168 2.97 -2.69 -23.52
C THR A 168 1.91 -1.58 -23.48
N ILE A 169 2.28 -0.31 -23.67
CA ILE A 169 1.31 0.80 -23.72
C ILE A 169 0.33 0.67 -24.91
N ASP A 170 0.80 0.23 -26.08
CA ASP A 170 -0.04 0.02 -27.27
C ASP A 170 -0.95 -1.20 -27.09
N TYR A 171 -0.42 -2.26 -26.47
CA TYR A 171 -1.21 -3.43 -26.07
C TYR A 171 -2.33 -3.06 -25.08
N ILE A 172 -2.03 -2.24 -24.08
CA ILE A 172 -3.02 -1.72 -23.13
C ILE A 172 -4.04 -0.87 -23.89
N ALA A 173 -3.61 0.05 -24.75
CA ALA A 173 -4.48 0.94 -25.52
C ALA A 173 -5.50 0.13 -26.33
N ARG A 174 -5.02 -0.88 -27.07
CA ARG A 174 -5.84 -1.79 -27.87
C ARG A 174 -6.77 -2.65 -27.01
N THR A 175 -6.27 -3.16 -25.89
CA THR A 175 -7.05 -3.97 -24.95
C THR A 175 -8.21 -3.18 -24.35
N TRP A 176 -7.95 -1.97 -23.86
CA TRP A 176 -8.97 -1.13 -23.24
C TRP A 176 -9.93 -0.50 -24.25
N SER A 177 -9.52 -0.34 -25.50
CA SER A 177 -10.40 0.05 -26.62
C SER A 177 -11.35 -1.06 -27.10
N SER A 178 -11.13 -2.31 -26.69
CA SER A 178 -12.08 -3.38 -26.98
C SER A 178 -13.41 -3.10 -26.27
N GLY A 179 -14.53 -3.57 -26.81
CA GLY A 179 -15.83 -3.40 -26.12
C GLY A 179 -15.84 -4.09 -24.76
N ASP A 180 -16.69 -3.61 -23.85
CA ASP A 180 -16.92 -4.25 -22.55
C ASP A 180 -17.59 -5.62 -22.78
N VAL A 181 -16.78 -6.67 -22.90
CA VAL A 181 -17.20 -8.07 -23.08
C VAL A 181 -16.69 -8.88 -21.90
N PHE A 182 -17.59 -9.62 -21.27
CA PHE A 182 -17.24 -10.56 -20.21
C PHE A 182 -17.85 -11.91 -20.57
N LYS A 183 -16.99 -12.87 -20.91
CA LYS A 183 -17.34 -14.28 -21.11
C LYS A 183 -17.07 -15.00 -19.81
N THR A 184 -18.12 -15.53 -19.21
CA THR A 184 -17.97 -16.34 -18.00
C THR A 184 -17.26 -17.63 -18.39
N ILE A 185 -16.21 -17.93 -17.62
CA ILE A 185 -15.15 -18.84 -18.01
C ILE A 185 -15.69 -20.28 -18.00
N HIS A 186 -16.06 -20.80 -19.18
CA HIS A 186 -16.43 -22.21 -19.37
C HIS A 186 -15.54 -22.94 -20.38
N GLN A 187 -14.46 -22.33 -20.87
CA GLN A 187 -13.53 -22.99 -21.78
C GLN A 187 -12.14 -23.14 -21.16
N PRO A 188 -11.64 -24.38 -20.98
CA PRO A 188 -10.26 -24.61 -20.65
C PRO A 188 -9.43 -24.29 -21.88
N VAL A 189 -8.72 -23.17 -21.88
CA VAL A 189 -7.74 -22.86 -22.92
C VAL A 189 -6.35 -22.96 -22.32
N ASN A 190 -5.49 -23.74 -22.99
CA ASN A 190 -4.08 -23.87 -22.65
C ASN A 190 -3.37 -22.53 -22.88
N HIS A 191 -3.16 -21.73 -21.84
CA HIS A 191 -2.35 -20.52 -21.96
C HIS A 191 -1.19 -20.51 -20.97
N SER A 192 0.02 -20.39 -21.51
CA SER A 192 1.25 -20.02 -20.80
C SER A 192 1.40 -18.50 -20.72
N GLU A 193 0.30 -17.76 -20.53
CA GLU A 193 0.30 -16.30 -20.66
C GLU A 193 0.67 -15.64 -19.32
N SER A 194 1.93 -15.20 -19.25
CA SER A 194 2.33 -14.05 -18.45
C SER A 194 2.34 -12.84 -19.38
N PHE A 195 2.28 -11.61 -18.84
CA PHE A 195 2.89 -10.51 -19.57
C PHE A 195 4.32 -10.96 -19.97
N PRO A 196 4.80 -10.69 -21.20
CA PRO A 196 6.18 -10.98 -21.57
C PRO A 196 7.10 -10.36 -20.52
N ASP A 197 8.19 -11.03 -20.12
CA ASP A 197 9.13 -10.62 -19.06
C ASP A 197 9.27 -9.08 -19.03
N GLN A 198 8.46 -8.43 -18.18
CA GLN A 198 8.18 -6.98 -18.26
C GLN A 198 9.37 -6.12 -17.81
N ASP A 199 10.42 -6.78 -17.34
CA ASP A 199 11.63 -6.12 -16.92
C ASP A 199 12.23 -5.35 -18.12
N ASP A 200 12.16 -5.85 -19.36
CA ASP A 200 12.94 -5.32 -20.52
C ASP A 200 12.27 -4.22 -21.38
N GLU A 201 11.16 -3.59 -20.97
CA GLU A 201 10.33 -2.75 -21.87
C GLU A 201 10.30 -1.24 -21.54
N ILE A 202 10.25 -0.40 -22.58
CA ILE A 202 10.15 1.07 -22.47
C ILE A 202 8.75 1.46 -22.00
N ILE A 203 8.66 2.08 -20.82
CA ILE A 203 7.42 2.63 -20.29
C ILE A 203 7.38 4.13 -20.60
N SER A 204 6.34 4.57 -21.29
CA SER A 204 6.08 5.99 -21.57
C SER A 204 4.95 6.49 -20.69
N ILE A 205 5.07 7.73 -20.21
CA ILE A 205 3.98 8.50 -19.60
C ILE A 205 3.17 9.28 -20.63
N GLU A 206 3.66 9.34 -21.88
CA GLU A 206 2.94 9.98 -22.97
C GLU A 206 1.83 9.07 -23.47
N GLU A 207 0.73 9.69 -23.85
CA GLU A 207 -0.37 9.02 -24.55
C GLU A 207 0.18 8.34 -25.82
N PRO A 208 -0.16 7.06 -26.06
CA PRO A 208 0.36 6.35 -27.22
C PRO A 208 -0.13 7.01 -28.51
N GLU A 209 0.74 7.08 -29.51
CA GLU A 209 0.40 7.62 -30.84
C GLU A 209 -0.68 6.80 -31.56
N SER A 210 -0.89 5.55 -31.13
CA SER A 210 -1.92 4.68 -31.68
C SER A 210 -3.32 5.18 -31.31
N ASP A 211 -4.20 5.29 -32.30
CA ASP A 211 -5.60 5.67 -32.09
C ASP A 211 -6.28 4.67 -31.14
N HIS A 212 -6.81 5.17 -30.03
CA HIS A 212 -7.40 4.34 -28.98
C HIS A 212 -8.52 5.10 -28.26
N GLN A 213 -9.38 4.34 -27.57
CA GLN A 213 -10.53 4.89 -26.87
C GLN A 213 -10.19 5.21 -25.42
N HIS A 214 -10.54 6.42 -24.99
CA HIS A 214 -10.59 6.77 -23.58
C HIS A 214 -11.90 6.29 -22.93
N ILE A 215 -11.79 5.91 -21.67
CA ILE A 215 -12.93 5.44 -20.88
C ILE A 215 -13.57 6.63 -20.19
N HIS A 216 -14.85 6.85 -20.47
CA HIS A 216 -15.63 7.91 -19.82
C HIS A 216 -16.32 7.35 -18.57
N THR A 217 -16.15 8.04 -17.44
CA THR A 217 -16.83 7.77 -16.18
C THR A 217 -18.24 8.34 -16.18
N SER A 218 -19.07 7.94 -15.21
CA SER A 218 -20.47 8.39 -15.10
C SER A 218 -20.65 9.90 -14.95
N ASP A 219 -19.65 10.60 -14.43
CA ASP A 219 -19.59 12.05 -14.27
C ASP A 219 -18.93 12.77 -15.47
N GLY A 220 -18.58 12.03 -16.53
CA GLY A 220 -18.07 12.59 -17.78
C GLY A 220 -16.56 12.83 -17.81
N PHE A 221 -15.81 12.45 -16.78
CA PHE A 221 -14.35 12.45 -16.82
C PHE A 221 -13.83 11.40 -17.79
N GLU A 222 -12.73 11.75 -18.45
CA GLU A 222 -12.09 10.94 -19.46
C GLU A 222 -10.81 10.33 -18.89
N ILE A 223 -10.69 9.01 -18.96
CA ILE A 223 -9.54 8.26 -18.45
C ILE A 223 -8.81 7.60 -19.62
N CYS A 224 -7.50 7.82 -19.72
CA CYS A 224 -6.59 7.16 -20.66
C CYS A 224 -5.85 5.99 -19.97
N PRO A 225 -6.24 4.71 -20.16
CA PRO A 225 -5.64 3.58 -19.46
C PRO A 225 -4.13 3.38 -19.69
N PRO A 226 -3.57 3.56 -20.91
CA PRO A 226 -2.13 3.50 -21.14
C PRO A 226 -1.33 4.51 -20.32
N MET A 227 -1.80 5.76 -20.24
CA MET A 227 -1.15 6.82 -19.47
C MET A 227 -1.13 6.48 -17.97
N LEU A 228 -2.23 5.94 -17.44
CA LEU A 228 -2.30 5.49 -16.05
C LEU A 228 -1.25 4.41 -15.74
N TYR A 229 -1.10 3.42 -16.63
CA TYR A 229 -0.07 2.38 -16.47
C TYR A 229 1.33 2.98 -16.43
N GLY A 230 1.63 3.91 -17.34
CA GLY A 230 2.88 4.65 -17.39
C GLY A 230 3.16 5.37 -16.07
N LEU A 231 2.25 6.23 -15.63
CA LEU A 231 2.38 7.01 -14.39
C LEU A 231 2.57 6.13 -13.15
N LEU A 232 1.77 5.07 -13.02
CA LEU A 232 1.91 4.13 -11.90
C LEU A 232 3.27 3.45 -11.86
N SER A 233 3.78 3.06 -13.03
CA SER A 233 5.10 2.45 -13.13
C SER A 233 6.22 3.42 -12.79
N GLU A 234 6.17 4.65 -13.31
CA GLU A 234 7.19 5.66 -13.03
C GLU A 234 7.23 6.06 -11.54
N MET A 235 6.07 6.06 -10.86
CA MET A 235 6.00 6.23 -9.41
C MET A 235 6.71 5.08 -8.66
N MET A 236 6.53 3.83 -9.09
CA MET A 236 7.17 2.66 -8.48
C MET A 236 8.69 2.61 -8.72
N HIS A 237 9.17 3.21 -9.81
CA HIS A 237 10.59 3.32 -10.13
C HIS A 237 11.24 4.61 -9.61
N GLY A 238 10.46 5.56 -9.09
CA GLY A 238 10.97 6.82 -8.56
C GLY A 238 11.64 7.69 -9.61
N ARG A 239 11.06 7.72 -10.81
CA ARG A 239 11.54 8.52 -11.96
C ARG A 239 10.67 9.74 -12.22
N GLU A 240 9.36 9.62 -12.01
CA GLU A 240 8.38 10.71 -12.12
C GLU A 240 7.61 10.88 -10.81
N LEU A 241 6.94 12.04 -10.68
CA LEU A 241 6.11 12.40 -9.52
C LEU A 241 6.89 12.32 -8.19
N ILE A 242 8.16 12.77 -8.21
CA ILE A 242 9.09 12.67 -7.09
C ILE A 242 8.60 13.46 -5.88
N ASP A 243 7.97 14.61 -6.09
CA ASP A 243 7.42 15.41 -5.00
C ASP A 243 6.22 14.71 -4.36
N ALA A 244 5.43 13.96 -5.14
CA ALA A 244 4.36 13.12 -4.60
C ALA A 244 4.88 11.94 -3.78
N ILE A 245 5.95 11.30 -4.25
CA ILE A 245 6.63 10.20 -3.54
C ILE A 245 7.25 10.68 -2.23
N GLY A 246 7.89 11.86 -2.25
CA GLY A 246 8.52 12.48 -1.08
C GLY A 246 7.55 13.24 -0.18
N TRP A 247 6.30 13.42 -0.60
CA TRP A 247 5.30 14.25 0.09
C TRP A 247 5.07 13.79 1.51
N ASP A 248 4.97 12.47 1.73
CA ASP A 248 4.84 11.95 3.09
C ASP A 248 6.08 12.36 3.91
N GLY A 249 7.30 12.08 3.45
CA GLY A 249 8.54 12.18 4.21
C GLY A 249 8.83 13.55 4.83
N GLU A 250 8.36 14.65 4.24
CA GLU A 250 8.63 16.00 4.70
C GLU A 250 7.44 16.95 4.64
N SER A 251 6.74 17.07 3.51
CA SER A 251 5.68 18.08 3.33
C SER A 251 4.50 17.83 4.26
N LEU A 252 4.05 16.57 4.37
CA LEU A 252 3.00 16.15 5.31
C LEU A 252 3.36 16.41 6.79
N LEU A 253 4.62 16.67 7.13
CA LEU A 253 5.04 17.02 8.50
C LEU A 253 4.96 18.51 8.82
N ARG A 254 4.98 19.39 7.82
CA ARG A 254 5.27 20.82 8.03
C ARG A 254 4.19 21.75 7.53
N SER A 255 3.55 21.44 6.42
CA SER A 255 2.57 22.32 5.80
C SER A 255 1.49 21.53 5.06
N GLN A 256 0.34 22.17 4.88
CA GLN A 256 -0.65 21.76 3.89
C GLN A 256 -0.25 22.28 2.50
N ASP A 257 1.05 22.31 2.18
CA ASP A 257 1.49 22.60 0.82
C ASP A 257 1.37 21.31 0.02
N TRP A 258 0.55 21.35 -1.03
CA TRP A 258 0.22 20.22 -1.88
C TRP A 258 0.89 20.43 -3.23
N PRO A 259 2.00 19.74 -3.53
CA PRO A 259 2.58 19.76 -4.86
C PRO A 259 1.55 19.33 -5.91
N ASP A 260 1.58 19.94 -7.09
CA ASP A 260 0.70 19.55 -8.22
C ASP A 260 0.83 18.04 -8.52
N GLU A 261 2.04 17.49 -8.40
CA GLU A 261 2.33 16.07 -8.56
C GLU A 261 1.53 15.17 -7.61
N VAL A 262 1.17 15.64 -6.40
CA VAL A 262 0.32 14.88 -5.47
C VAL A 262 -1.08 14.70 -6.04
N PHE A 263 -1.65 15.73 -6.67
CA PHE A 263 -2.95 15.62 -7.32
C PHE A 263 -2.90 14.69 -8.53
N ILE A 264 -1.83 14.74 -9.31
CA ILE A 264 -1.61 13.83 -10.44
C ILE A 264 -1.50 12.39 -9.95
N ALA A 265 -0.73 12.14 -8.88
CA ALA A 265 -0.59 10.81 -8.28
C ALA A 265 -1.93 10.29 -7.71
N ILE A 266 -2.69 11.14 -7.02
CA ILE A 266 -4.03 10.80 -6.52
C ILE A 266 -4.92 10.41 -7.70
N ALA A 267 -5.03 11.25 -8.72
CA ALA A 267 -5.86 11.00 -9.91
C ALA A 267 -5.44 9.68 -10.58
N ALA A 268 -4.15 9.48 -10.83
CA ALA A 268 -3.66 8.26 -11.48
C ALA A 268 -4.04 6.99 -10.72
N ILE A 269 -3.94 7.02 -9.38
CA ILE A 269 -4.29 5.89 -8.51
C ILE A 269 -5.81 5.70 -8.45
N THR A 270 -6.58 6.77 -8.25
CA THR A 270 -8.04 6.69 -8.10
C THR A 270 -8.72 6.30 -9.40
N ASP A 271 -8.26 6.83 -10.55
CA ASP A 271 -8.80 6.50 -11.87
C ASP A 271 -8.52 5.04 -12.20
N THR A 272 -7.33 4.55 -11.86
CA THR A 272 -7.00 3.13 -11.98
C THR A 272 -7.93 2.26 -11.15
N ILE A 273 -8.22 2.66 -9.91
CA ILE A 273 -9.16 1.95 -9.03
C ILE A 273 -10.56 1.97 -9.62
N THR A 274 -11.01 3.11 -10.16
CA THR A 274 -12.30 3.27 -10.85
C THR A 274 -12.40 2.30 -12.03
N LEU A 275 -11.37 2.20 -12.87
CA LEU A 275 -11.31 1.24 -13.99
C LEU A 275 -11.42 -0.21 -13.49
N CYS A 276 -10.70 -0.56 -12.42
CA CYS A 276 -10.74 -1.90 -11.83
C CYS A 276 -12.12 -2.24 -11.25
N LEU A 277 -12.74 -1.32 -10.51
CA LEU A 277 -14.08 -1.51 -9.95
C LEU A 277 -15.15 -1.59 -11.04
N ARG A 278 -15.00 -0.85 -12.14
CA ARG A 278 -15.86 -0.99 -13.33
C ARG A 278 -15.76 -2.39 -13.93
N GLN A 279 -14.55 -2.96 -14.06
CA GLN A 279 -14.39 -4.34 -14.54
C GLN A 279 -15.01 -5.36 -13.58
N ILE A 280 -14.85 -5.18 -12.26
CA ILE A 280 -15.51 -6.02 -11.25
C ILE A 280 -17.04 -5.95 -11.39
N ARG A 281 -17.58 -4.76 -11.69
CA ARG A 281 -19.02 -4.61 -11.90
C ARG A 281 -19.51 -5.32 -13.14
N ILE A 282 -18.80 -5.20 -14.25
CA ILE A 282 -19.10 -5.91 -15.49
C ILE A 282 -19.07 -7.43 -15.24
N ALA A 283 -18.08 -7.93 -14.49
CA ALA A 283 -18.02 -9.32 -14.08
C ALA A 283 -19.24 -9.74 -13.26
N GLY A 284 -19.63 -8.95 -12.26
CA GLY A 284 -20.84 -9.19 -11.47
C GLY A 284 -22.11 -9.18 -12.32
N MET A 285 -22.23 -8.27 -13.30
CA MET A 285 -23.35 -8.26 -14.24
C MET A 285 -23.47 -9.57 -15.01
N SER A 286 -22.36 -10.14 -15.48
CA SER A 286 -22.37 -11.42 -16.19
C SER A 286 -22.80 -12.57 -15.28
N ILE A 287 -22.28 -12.64 -14.05
CA ILE A 287 -22.72 -13.65 -13.06
C ILE A 287 -24.23 -13.57 -12.83
N ALA A 288 -24.77 -12.35 -12.66
CA ALA A 288 -26.20 -12.15 -12.47
C ALA A 288 -27.03 -12.52 -13.70
N ALA A 289 -26.54 -12.20 -14.90
CA ALA A 289 -27.21 -12.53 -16.14
C ALA A 289 -27.32 -14.05 -16.33
N GLU A 290 -26.25 -14.79 -16.01
CA GLU A 290 -26.24 -16.26 -16.06
C GLU A 290 -27.16 -16.91 -15.05
N ALA A 291 -27.27 -16.31 -13.86
CA ALA A 291 -28.23 -16.72 -12.84
C ALA A 291 -29.69 -16.35 -13.19
N GLY A 292 -29.92 -15.61 -14.29
CA GLY A 292 -31.25 -15.09 -14.65
C GLY A 292 -31.76 -13.97 -13.72
N ASP A 293 -30.88 -13.38 -12.90
CA ASP A 293 -31.21 -12.33 -11.96
C ASP A 293 -31.15 -10.94 -12.61
N ALA A 294 -32.25 -10.55 -13.24
CA ALA A 294 -32.39 -9.23 -13.84
C ALA A 294 -32.25 -8.09 -12.81
N SER A 295 -32.49 -8.34 -11.52
CA SER A 295 -32.35 -7.32 -10.48
C SER A 295 -30.88 -7.06 -10.14
N GLY A 296 -30.07 -8.11 -10.03
CA GLY A 296 -28.62 -8.03 -9.90
C GLY A 296 -27.95 -7.34 -11.08
N VAL A 297 -28.37 -7.66 -12.32
CA VAL A 297 -27.89 -6.95 -13.52
C VAL A 297 -28.18 -5.46 -13.46
N ARG A 298 -29.42 -5.07 -13.08
CA ARG A 298 -29.78 -3.65 -12.93
C ARG A 298 -28.98 -2.97 -11.81
N LEU A 299 -28.78 -3.66 -10.69
CA LEU A 299 -28.04 -3.13 -9.55
C LEU A 299 -26.58 -2.80 -9.93
N MET A 300 -25.89 -3.74 -10.57
CA MET A 300 -24.49 -3.56 -10.97
C MET A 300 -24.33 -2.54 -12.09
N ARG A 301 -25.34 -2.36 -12.94
CA ARG A 301 -25.40 -1.30 -13.95
C ARG A 301 -25.65 0.09 -13.36
N ALA A 302 -26.51 0.19 -12.35
CA ALA A 302 -26.96 1.46 -11.78
C ALA A 302 -25.92 2.14 -10.86
N SER A 303 -24.88 1.43 -10.43
CA SER A 303 -23.83 2.02 -9.60
C SER A 303 -23.09 3.13 -10.36
N LEU A 304 -22.82 4.25 -9.68
CA LEU A 304 -22.03 5.36 -10.22
C LEU A 304 -20.53 5.06 -10.03
N ASP A 305 -19.68 5.67 -10.85
CA ASP A 305 -18.22 5.57 -10.75
C ASP A 305 -17.65 6.53 -9.68
N GLY A 306 -18.48 7.45 -9.17
CA GLY A 306 -18.17 8.40 -8.10
C GLY A 306 -19.38 8.68 -7.19
N PHE A 307 -19.25 9.63 -6.27
CA PHE A 307 -20.36 10.06 -5.42
C PHE A 307 -21.48 10.74 -6.22
N SER A 308 -22.72 10.52 -5.81
CA SER A 308 -23.86 11.22 -6.41
C SER A 308 -23.79 12.72 -6.16
N GLU A 309 -24.10 13.53 -7.18
CA GLU A 309 -24.27 14.97 -6.97
C GLU A 309 -25.42 15.24 -5.98
N PRO A 310 -25.27 16.21 -5.06
CA PRO A 310 -26.39 16.65 -4.24
C PRO A 310 -27.52 17.11 -5.15
N SER A 311 -28.69 16.48 -5.06
CA SER A 311 -29.85 16.91 -5.85
C SER A 311 -30.14 18.40 -5.57
N GLU A 312 -30.06 19.26 -6.59
CA GLU A 312 -30.32 20.72 -6.50
C GLU A 312 -31.72 21.08 -5.94
N GLY A 313 -32.59 20.10 -5.74
CA GLY A 313 -34.01 20.26 -5.39
C GLY A 313 -34.36 20.75 -3.98
N ASN A 314 -33.41 21.13 -3.12
CA ASN A 314 -33.72 21.65 -1.77
C ASN A 314 -33.05 22.99 -1.41
N ALA A 315 -32.28 23.59 -2.32
CA ALA A 315 -31.70 24.93 -2.10
C ALA A 315 -32.65 26.09 -2.49
N ASN A 316 -33.72 25.82 -3.24
CA ASN A 316 -34.62 26.83 -3.78
C ASN A 316 -35.76 27.31 -2.84
N SER A 317 -35.61 27.21 -1.51
CA SER A 317 -36.56 27.86 -0.59
C SER A 317 -36.09 29.20 -0.01
N GLN A 318 -34.91 29.70 -0.39
CA GLN A 318 -34.45 31.04 -0.02
C GLN A 318 -33.52 31.59 -1.10
N GLU A 319 -34.07 32.34 -2.05
CA GLU A 319 -33.48 33.59 -2.56
C GLU A 319 -34.43 34.25 -3.55
N ASP A 320 -35.30 35.09 -3.00
CA ASP A 320 -35.77 36.28 -3.69
C ASP A 320 -34.58 37.24 -3.87
N ALA A 321 -34.53 37.84 -5.06
CA ALA A 321 -33.79 39.03 -5.46
C ALA A 321 -32.33 38.89 -5.95
N GLY A 322 -32.16 39.05 -7.26
CA GLY A 322 -31.19 40.02 -7.78
C GLY A 322 -30.35 39.57 -8.97
N ASP A 323 -30.84 39.87 -10.18
CA ASP A 323 -30.05 39.91 -11.42
C ASP A 323 -28.73 40.69 -11.27
N THR A 324 -27.59 40.10 -11.66
CA THR A 324 -26.54 40.83 -12.40
C THR A 324 -25.50 39.91 -13.09
N VAL A 325 -25.59 39.87 -14.43
CA VAL A 325 -24.52 40.06 -15.44
C VAL A 325 -23.23 39.20 -15.42
N TYR A 326 -23.06 38.47 -16.53
CA TYR A 326 -21.83 38.02 -17.22
C TYR A 326 -20.46 38.35 -16.60
N SER A 327 -19.68 37.30 -16.31
CA SER A 327 -18.21 37.35 -16.29
C SER A 327 -17.58 36.02 -16.73
N THR A 328 -16.66 36.13 -17.69
CA THR A 328 -15.79 35.08 -18.23
C THR A 328 -14.51 34.91 -17.40
N LYS A 329 -14.01 33.66 -17.31
CA LYS A 329 -12.70 33.18 -16.78
C LYS A 329 -12.51 33.14 -15.26
N SER A 330 -12.42 31.93 -14.70
CA SER A 330 -11.22 31.37 -14.05
C SER A 330 -11.53 29.96 -13.50
N SER A 331 -10.51 29.11 -13.43
CA SER A 331 -10.34 27.99 -12.49
C SER A 331 -11.49 27.83 -11.48
N GLN A 332 -12.45 26.98 -11.81
CA GLN A 332 -13.49 26.57 -10.88
C GLN A 332 -12.93 25.46 -10.01
N GLU A 333 -12.50 25.82 -8.81
CA GLU A 333 -12.42 24.87 -7.72
C GLU A 333 -13.82 24.23 -7.54
N PRO A 334 -13.92 22.89 -7.44
CA PRO A 334 -15.20 22.23 -7.23
C PRO A 334 -15.80 22.72 -5.91
N THR A 335 -16.95 23.39 -6.01
CA THR A 335 -17.69 23.91 -4.86
C THR A 335 -18.47 22.77 -4.21
N PHE A 336 -17.78 22.01 -3.35
CA PHE A 336 -18.44 21.06 -2.46
C PHE A 336 -19.37 21.83 -1.50
N SER A 337 -20.67 21.52 -1.54
CA SER A 337 -21.66 22.09 -0.63
C SER A 337 -21.27 21.82 0.84
N LYS A 338 -21.69 22.70 1.78
CA LYS A 338 -21.33 22.74 3.22
C LYS A 338 -21.72 21.50 4.08
N GLY A 339 -21.59 20.28 3.58
CA GLY A 339 -21.58 19.05 4.37
C GLY A 339 -20.14 18.57 4.54
N TYR A 340 -19.73 18.25 5.77
CA TYR A 340 -18.41 17.66 6.00
C TYR A 340 -18.36 16.27 5.37
N LEU A 341 -17.33 16.00 4.56
CA LEU A 341 -17.09 14.70 3.94
C LEU A 341 -16.86 13.63 5.01
N ALA A 342 -17.69 12.58 5.01
CA ALA A 342 -17.51 11.43 5.89
C ALA A 342 -16.31 10.58 5.43
N ALA A 343 -15.16 10.79 6.07
CA ALA A 343 -13.94 10.04 5.80
C ALA A 343 -13.68 8.95 6.85
N PRO A 344 -12.99 7.85 6.51
CA PRO A 344 -12.55 6.86 7.48
C PRO A 344 -11.72 7.52 8.60
N PRO A 345 -12.05 7.28 9.88
CA PRO A 345 -11.30 7.87 10.99
C PRO A 345 -9.89 7.26 11.08
N LEU A 346 -8.96 7.96 11.75
CA LEU A 346 -7.58 7.51 11.90
C LEU A 346 -7.47 6.07 12.44
N ILE A 347 -8.37 5.66 13.34
CA ILE A 347 -8.44 4.30 13.89
C ILE A 347 -8.63 3.22 12.80
N ALA A 348 -9.29 3.55 11.68
CA ALA A 348 -9.48 2.64 10.55
C ALA A 348 -8.31 2.69 9.55
N LEU A 349 -7.44 3.70 9.64
CA LEU A 349 -6.28 3.91 8.77
C LEU A 349 -4.98 3.38 9.39
N ALA A 350 -4.84 3.49 10.71
CA ALA A 350 -3.64 3.17 11.47
C ALA A 350 -3.19 1.70 11.33
N PRO A 351 -1.89 1.41 11.44
CA PRO A 351 -1.35 0.06 11.36
C PRO A 351 -1.86 -0.84 12.49
N LEU A 352 -1.96 -2.15 12.23
CA LEU A 352 -2.49 -3.14 13.17
C LEU A 352 -1.47 -3.57 14.23
N LEU A 353 -0.96 -2.61 15.00
CA LEU A 353 -0.08 -2.91 16.13
C LEU A 353 -0.87 -3.23 17.41
N PRO A 354 -0.35 -4.12 18.28
CA PRO A 354 -1.04 -4.51 19.53
C PRO A 354 -1.41 -3.33 20.42
N ARG A 355 -0.59 -2.28 20.45
CA ARG A 355 -0.78 -1.08 21.26
C ARG A 355 -1.36 0.11 20.47
N GLU A 356 -1.73 -0.09 19.21
CA GLU A 356 -2.33 0.92 18.33
C GLU A 356 -3.60 0.36 17.66
N GLY A 357 -3.55 -0.03 16.38
CA GLY A 357 -4.69 -0.51 15.60
C GLY A 357 -5.43 -1.73 16.15
N LEU A 358 -4.80 -2.51 17.03
CA LEU A 358 -5.40 -3.70 17.67
C LEU A 358 -5.82 -3.48 19.13
N ARG A 359 -5.79 -2.24 19.62
CA ARG A 359 -6.34 -1.95 20.95
C ARG A 359 -7.83 -2.28 21.01
N ASP A 360 -8.28 -2.91 22.08
CA ASP A 360 -9.66 -3.38 22.21
C ASP A 360 -10.70 -2.25 22.03
N ASP A 361 -10.39 -1.02 22.47
CA ASP A 361 -11.28 0.13 22.30
C ASP A 361 -11.41 0.55 20.82
N TRP A 362 -10.31 0.50 20.05
CA TRP A 362 -10.32 0.80 18.61
C TRP A 362 -11.02 -0.31 17.82
N VAL A 363 -10.71 -1.57 18.15
CA VAL A 363 -11.37 -2.74 17.55
C VAL A 363 -12.88 -2.66 17.73
N HIS A 364 -13.36 -2.30 18.93
CA HIS A 364 -14.79 -2.17 19.18
C HIS A 364 -15.46 -1.11 18.30
N VAL A 365 -14.80 0.04 18.07
CA VAL A 365 -15.32 1.09 17.19
C VAL A 365 -15.37 0.62 15.73
N ILE A 366 -14.30 0.00 15.24
CA ILE A 366 -14.25 -0.54 13.87
C ILE A 366 -15.34 -1.61 13.67
N GLU A 367 -15.53 -2.50 14.65
CA GLU A 367 -16.60 -3.51 14.61
C GLU A 367 -17.99 -2.89 14.64
N ALA A 368 -18.22 -1.84 15.44
CA ALA A 368 -19.49 -1.12 15.46
C ALA A 368 -19.81 -0.49 14.10
N MET A 369 -18.82 0.12 13.44
CA MET A 369 -18.96 0.64 12.08
C MET A 369 -19.25 -0.46 11.06
N ALA A 370 -18.51 -1.59 11.13
CA ALA A 370 -18.74 -2.75 10.28
C ALA A 370 -20.13 -3.38 10.46
N ASN A 371 -20.66 -3.36 11.69
CA ASN A 371 -22.01 -3.81 12.00
C ASN A 371 -23.07 -2.87 11.40
N THR A 372 -22.82 -1.56 11.41
CA THR A 372 -23.68 -0.57 10.74
C THR A 372 -23.75 -0.82 9.24
N PHE A 373 -22.61 -1.09 8.58
CA PHE A 373 -22.59 -1.51 7.18
C PHE A 373 -23.43 -2.79 6.96
N THR A 374 -23.14 -3.84 7.72
CA THR A 374 -23.81 -5.14 7.60
C THR A 374 -25.33 -5.04 7.79
N ALA A 375 -25.78 -4.24 8.78
CA ALA A 375 -27.21 -4.01 9.03
C ALA A 375 -27.87 -3.28 7.85
N THR A 376 -27.20 -2.26 7.32
CA THR A 376 -27.68 -1.44 6.20
C THR A 376 -27.76 -2.24 4.90
N SER A 377 -26.74 -3.06 4.61
CA SER A 377 -26.73 -3.95 3.44
C SER A 377 -27.88 -4.98 3.48
N LYS A 378 -28.34 -5.34 4.68
CA LYS A 378 -29.55 -6.18 4.91
C LYS A 378 -30.87 -5.41 4.87
N GLY A 379 -30.86 -4.11 4.56
CA GLY A 379 -32.06 -3.27 4.45
C GLY A 379 -32.53 -2.62 5.76
N HIS A 380 -31.77 -2.75 6.85
CA HIS A 380 -32.08 -2.06 8.10
C HIS A 380 -31.65 -0.59 8.03
N ARG A 381 -32.22 0.24 8.90
CA ARG A 381 -31.86 1.67 9.04
C ARG A 381 -31.33 1.91 10.45
N PRO A 382 -30.07 1.56 10.75
CA PRO A 382 -29.54 1.64 12.11
C PRO A 382 -29.54 3.06 12.68
N ALA A 383 -29.42 4.09 11.82
CA ALA A 383 -29.54 5.50 12.21
C ALA A 383 -30.97 6.07 12.05
N GLY A 384 -31.98 5.22 11.77
CA GLY A 384 -33.34 5.65 11.44
C GLY A 384 -33.50 6.31 10.06
N ARG A 385 -32.40 6.49 9.32
CA ARG A 385 -32.34 7.10 7.98
C ARG A 385 -31.48 6.27 7.01
N LEU A 386 -31.48 6.67 5.74
CA LEU A 386 -30.48 6.24 4.77
C LEU A 386 -29.19 7.05 4.98
N PHE A 387 -28.05 6.44 4.64
CA PHE A 387 -26.75 7.10 4.65
C PHE A 387 -26.51 7.80 3.30
N GLN A 388 -25.75 8.89 3.36
CA GLN A 388 -25.16 9.50 2.16
C GLN A 388 -24.07 8.57 1.59
N ASP A 389 -23.66 8.80 0.34
CA ASP A 389 -22.72 7.91 -0.35
C ASP A 389 -21.37 7.83 0.38
N ASP A 390 -20.83 8.98 0.80
CA ASP A 390 -19.59 9.08 1.56
C ASP A 390 -19.69 8.41 2.94
N GLU A 391 -20.80 8.61 3.66
CA GLU A 391 -21.05 7.92 4.94
C GLU A 391 -21.11 6.40 4.75
N PHE A 392 -21.76 5.92 3.68
CA PHE A 392 -21.90 4.51 3.45
C PHE A 392 -20.57 3.88 3.01
N VAL A 393 -19.77 4.59 2.21
CA VAL A 393 -18.39 4.23 1.88
C VAL A 393 -17.53 4.16 3.14
N MET A 394 -17.63 5.12 4.05
CA MET A 394 -16.91 5.09 5.33
C MET A 394 -17.23 3.82 6.13
N TYR A 395 -18.51 3.41 6.20
CA TYR A 395 -18.90 2.17 6.88
C TYR A 395 -18.43 0.91 6.13
N ALA A 396 -18.48 0.89 4.81
CA ALA A 396 -17.95 -0.20 3.99
C ALA A 396 -16.43 -0.34 4.20
N PHE A 397 -15.70 0.76 4.16
CA PHE A 397 -14.27 0.83 4.45
C PHE A 397 -13.95 0.22 5.82
N ALA A 398 -14.69 0.59 6.86
CA ALA A 398 -14.53 0.00 8.19
C ALA A 398 -14.91 -1.49 8.23
N TRP A 399 -15.86 -1.94 7.43
CA TRP A 399 -16.18 -3.36 7.29
C TRP A 399 -15.02 -4.16 6.71
N HIS A 400 -14.39 -3.70 5.63
CA HIS A 400 -13.14 -4.27 5.10
C HIS A 400 -12.04 -4.28 6.16
N ARG A 401 -11.85 -3.14 6.84
CA ARG A 401 -10.85 -3.01 7.92
C ARG A 401 -11.06 -4.00 9.06
N SER A 402 -12.32 -4.22 9.45
CA SER A 402 -12.67 -5.18 10.51
C SER A 402 -12.22 -6.61 10.18
N ARG A 403 -12.17 -6.99 8.90
CA ARG A 403 -11.69 -8.31 8.47
C ARG A 403 -10.18 -8.44 8.65
N SER A 404 -9.40 -7.41 8.27
CA SER A 404 -7.96 -7.38 8.57
C SER A 404 -7.70 -7.46 10.08
N VAL A 405 -8.46 -6.70 10.89
CA VAL A 405 -8.35 -6.71 12.36
C VAL A 405 -8.60 -8.11 12.93
N ARG A 406 -9.69 -8.78 12.54
CA ARG A 406 -10.01 -10.12 13.03
C ARG A 406 -8.95 -11.14 12.63
N PHE A 407 -8.45 -11.06 11.40
CA PHE A 407 -7.44 -11.98 10.91
C PHE A 407 -6.09 -11.77 11.63
N ALA A 408 -5.61 -10.54 11.74
CA ALA A 408 -4.39 -10.22 12.47
C ALA A 408 -4.44 -10.71 13.93
N ARG A 409 -5.58 -10.50 14.62
CA ARG A 409 -5.77 -11.05 15.98
C ARG A 409 -5.73 -12.58 15.99
N SER A 410 -6.36 -13.23 15.00
CA SER A 410 -6.37 -14.69 14.90
C SER A 410 -4.96 -15.24 14.69
N VAL A 411 -4.18 -14.67 13.76
CA VAL A 411 -2.81 -15.09 13.48
C VAL A 411 -1.92 -14.88 14.70
N MET A 412 -2.01 -13.72 15.37
CA MET A 412 -1.28 -13.48 16.62
C MET A 412 -1.61 -14.49 17.71
N LEU A 413 -2.88 -14.91 17.84
CA LEU A 413 -3.26 -15.94 18.80
C LEU A 413 -2.66 -17.29 18.43
N THR A 414 -2.73 -17.69 17.15
CA THR A 414 -2.09 -18.92 16.65
C THR A 414 -0.59 -18.91 16.90
N GLU A 415 0.11 -17.82 16.56
CA GLU A 415 1.55 -17.68 16.81
C GLU A 415 1.87 -17.75 18.32
N SER A 416 1.03 -17.14 19.16
CA SER A 416 1.20 -17.23 20.62
C SER A 416 1.01 -18.65 21.15
N GLU A 417 0.09 -19.42 20.57
CA GLU A 417 -0.12 -20.83 20.93
C GLU A 417 1.05 -21.70 20.46
N ASP A 418 1.56 -21.46 19.25
CA ASP A 418 2.65 -22.24 18.64
C ASP A 418 4.04 -21.94 19.24
N LEU A 419 4.31 -20.68 19.59
CA LEU A 419 5.59 -20.24 20.15
C LEU A 419 5.64 -20.37 21.69
N GLY A 420 4.49 -20.40 22.36
CA GLY A 420 4.39 -20.53 23.82
C GLY A 420 5.18 -19.44 24.55
N ASP A 421 6.07 -19.83 25.46
CA ASP A 421 6.92 -18.90 26.21
C ASP A 421 7.91 -18.10 25.33
N ASN A 422 8.12 -18.50 24.08
CA ASN A 422 8.95 -17.77 23.11
C ASN A 422 8.16 -16.72 22.32
N PHE A 423 6.83 -16.64 22.49
CA PHE A 423 6.05 -15.58 21.87
C PHE A 423 6.33 -14.26 22.59
N ASP A 424 6.96 -13.33 21.89
CA ASP A 424 7.25 -12.00 22.42
C ASP A 424 6.45 -10.95 21.66
N ILE A 425 5.35 -10.49 22.27
CA ILE A 425 4.54 -9.40 21.71
C ILE A 425 5.32 -8.08 21.63
N ASP A 426 6.33 -7.90 22.49
CA ASP A 426 7.18 -6.72 22.52
C ASP A 426 8.30 -6.80 21.45
N ALA A 427 8.61 -7.99 20.92
CA ALA A 427 9.52 -8.15 19.79
C ALA A 427 8.97 -7.47 18.52
N PHE A 428 7.65 -7.46 18.31
CA PHE A 428 7.02 -6.62 17.28
C PHE A 428 7.40 -5.15 17.45
N GLY A 429 7.43 -4.66 18.69
CA GLY A 429 7.86 -3.30 19.00
C GLY A 429 9.28 -3.01 18.52
N GLY A 430 10.20 -3.97 18.60
CA GLY A 430 11.56 -3.85 18.05
C GLY A 430 11.56 -3.61 16.53
N SER A 431 10.86 -4.46 15.78
CA SER A 431 10.74 -4.32 14.33
C SER A 431 10.00 -3.04 13.93
N VAL A 432 8.95 -2.63 14.66
CA VAL A 432 8.25 -1.34 14.42
C VAL A 432 9.24 -0.19 14.57
N ASN A 433 10.01 -0.19 15.64
CA ASN A 433 10.95 0.87 15.95
C ASN A 433 12.02 0.99 14.87
N LEU A 434 12.49 -0.15 14.33
CA LEU A 434 13.39 -0.18 13.19
C LEU A 434 12.75 0.40 11.94
N SER A 435 11.54 -0.03 11.58
CA SER A 435 10.85 0.48 10.39
C SER A 435 10.54 1.97 10.50
N VAL A 436 10.10 2.46 11.66
CA VAL A 436 9.92 3.89 11.91
C VAL A 436 11.25 4.63 11.78
N ALA A 437 12.31 4.18 12.45
CA ALA A 437 13.62 4.83 12.38
C ALA A 437 14.18 4.85 10.94
N LEU A 438 14.07 3.74 10.20
CA LEU A 438 14.54 3.62 8.82
C LEU A 438 13.75 4.51 7.87
N THR A 439 12.42 4.52 7.97
CA THR A 439 11.57 5.33 7.08
C THR A 439 11.83 6.83 7.29
N GLU A 440 11.94 7.28 8.54
CA GLU A 440 12.24 8.68 8.85
C GLU A 440 13.68 9.05 8.51
N ALA A 441 14.66 8.16 8.70
CA ALA A 441 16.05 8.38 8.28
C ALA A 441 16.16 8.48 6.75
N ALA A 442 15.42 7.65 6.00
CA ALA A 442 15.38 7.72 4.54
C ALA A 442 14.74 9.04 4.05
N SER A 443 13.67 9.50 4.70
CA SER A 443 13.08 10.82 4.40
C SER A 443 14.05 11.98 4.71
N LEU A 444 14.83 11.91 5.80
CA LEU A 444 15.86 12.90 6.09
C LEU A 444 16.98 12.88 5.05
N LEU A 445 17.45 11.68 4.66
CA LEU A 445 18.44 11.55 3.59
C LEU A 445 17.92 12.16 2.29
N ALA A 446 16.69 11.86 1.90
CA ALA A 446 16.10 12.41 0.68
C ALA A 446 16.15 13.94 0.65
N LYS A 447 15.85 14.58 1.79
CA LYS A 447 15.92 16.03 1.93
C LYS A 447 17.36 16.56 1.91
N TRP A 448 18.31 15.83 2.47
CA TRP A 448 19.69 16.29 2.62
C TRP A 448 20.58 16.00 1.41
N HIS A 449 20.19 15.02 0.60
CA HIS A 449 21.05 14.53 -0.47
C HIS A 449 21.14 15.56 -1.61
N PRO A 450 22.36 15.95 -2.04
CA PRO A 450 22.52 17.00 -3.05
C PRO A 450 22.15 16.55 -4.47
N ARG A 451 22.19 15.24 -4.74
CA ARG A 451 21.78 14.64 -6.02
C ARG A 451 20.32 14.23 -5.97
N GLN A 452 19.54 14.69 -6.95
CA GLN A 452 18.09 14.48 -7.04
C GLN A 452 17.71 13.00 -7.21
N GLU A 453 18.44 12.23 -8.00
CA GLU A 453 18.14 10.81 -8.26
C GLU A 453 18.34 9.96 -7.01
N SER A 454 19.39 10.24 -6.23
CA SER A 454 19.64 9.61 -4.95
C SER A 454 18.62 10.06 -3.89
N ALA A 455 18.19 11.33 -3.92
CA ALA A 455 17.12 11.84 -3.08
C ALA A 455 15.78 11.15 -3.38
N ALA A 456 15.44 10.99 -4.66
CA ALA A 456 14.24 10.29 -5.12
C ALA A 456 14.24 8.82 -4.68
N ALA A 457 15.37 8.12 -4.85
CA ALA A 457 15.54 6.76 -4.36
C ALA A 457 15.33 6.66 -2.84
N ALA A 458 15.88 7.60 -2.06
CA ALA A 458 15.70 7.64 -0.61
C ALA A 458 14.25 7.95 -0.19
N SER A 459 13.56 8.88 -0.87
CA SER A 459 12.14 9.15 -0.65
C SER A 459 11.29 7.90 -0.88
N LEU A 460 11.53 7.21 -2.00
CA LEU A 460 10.80 6.00 -2.35
C LEU A 460 11.06 4.87 -1.36
N ILE A 461 12.31 4.66 -0.92
CA ILE A 461 12.65 3.72 0.15
C ILE A 461 11.83 4.04 1.40
N GLY A 462 11.77 5.31 1.82
CA GLY A 462 11.00 5.73 2.99
C GLY A 462 9.50 5.40 2.87
N SER A 463 8.88 5.74 1.74
CA SER A 463 7.44 5.48 1.53
C SER A 463 7.14 3.97 1.38
N ALA A 464 7.98 3.23 0.66
CA ALA A 464 7.79 1.80 0.40
C ALA A 464 8.09 0.89 1.61
N VAL A 465 9.10 1.21 2.43
CA VAL A 465 9.34 0.48 3.68
C VAL A 465 8.16 0.66 4.63
N ARG A 466 7.61 1.88 4.74
CA ARG A 466 6.45 2.16 5.58
C ARG A 466 5.23 1.34 5.14
N SER A 467 4.95 1.38 3.84
CA SER A 467 3.81 0.66 3.23
C SER A 467 3.94 -0.85 3.38
N SER A 468 5.10 -1.41 3.03
CA SER A 468 5.33 -2.86 3.12
C SER A 468 5.23 -3.37 4.56
N TYR A 469 5.79 -2.64 5.51
CA TYR A 469 5.69 -2.97 6.93
C TYR A 469 4.25 -2.92 7.44
N TRP A 470 3.49 -1.87 7.08
CA TRP A 470 2.09 -1.73 7.50
C TRP A 470 1.22 -2.87 6.98
N LEU A 471 1.43 -3.32 5.74
CA LEU A 471 0.70 -4.46 5.17
C LEU A 471 1.14 -5.79 5.79
N TRP A 472 2.43 -5.95 6.09
CA TRP A 472 2.93 -7.15 6.77
C TRP A 472 2.27 -7.38 8.13
N LEU A 473 2.05 -6.32 8.93
CA LEU A 473 1.32 -6.39 10.20
C LEU A 473 -0.13 -6.90 10.06
N GLU A 474 -0.66 -6.90 8.85
CA GLU A 474 -2.02 -7.36 8.52
C GLU A 474 -2.03 -8.74 7.88
N ASP A 475 -0.87 -9.38 7.86
CA ASP A 475 -0.61 -10.62 7.16
C ASP A 475 -0.85 -10.54 5.64
N ASP A 476 -0.61 -9.36 5.05
CA ASP A 476 -0.92 -9.09 3.65
C ASP A 476 0.29 -9.26 2.72
N SER A 477 0.20 -10.24 1.82
CA SER A 477 1.27 -10.58 0.88
C SER A 477 1.60 -9.48 -0.14
N ARG A 478 0.71 -8.50 -0.36
CA ARG A 478 0.99 -7.33 -1.21
C ARG A 478 2.16 -6.50 -0.68
N ALA A 479 2.50 -6.63 0.61
CA ALA A 479 3.72 -6.09 1.20
C ALA A 479 4.98 -6.45 0.42
N LEU A 480 5.05 -7.67 -0.13
CA LEU A 480 6.23 -8.18 -0.82
C LEU A 480 6.42 -7.56 -2.22
N GLY A 481 5.33 -7.23 -2.90
CA GLY A 481 5.39 -6.48 -4.16
C GLY A 481 5.99 -5.09 -3.94
N ILE A 482 5.60 -4.42 -2.86
CA ILE A 482 6.15 -3.12 -2.47
C ILE A 482 7.62 -3.25 -2.01
N LEU A 483 7.96 -4.34 -1.32
CA LEU A 483 9.33 -4.61 -0.87
C LEU A 483 10.31 -4.74 -2.05
N ARG A 484 9.83 -5.17 -3.23
CA ARG A 484 10.63 -5.16 -4.47
C ARG A 484 11.12 -3.76 -4.81
N CYS A 485 10.26 -2.75 -4.70
CA CYS A 485 10.63 -1.34 -4.94
C CYS A 485 11.71 -0.89 -3.96
N VAL A 486 11.65 -1.31 -2.68
CA VAL A 486 12.71 -1.02 -1.70
C VAL A 486 14.05 -1.61 -2.13
N LEU A 487 14.07 -2.88 -2.55
CA LEU A 487 15.29 -3.56 -2.99
C LEU A 487 15.90 -2.91 -4.24
N GLU A 488 15.05 -2.54 -5.20
CA GLU A 488 15.45 -1.81 -6.40
C GLU A 488 16.05 -0.45 -6.06
N GLN A 489 15.34 0.40 -5.31
CA GLN A 489 15.80 1.74 -5.01
C GLN A 489 17.03 1.75 -4.09
N THR A 490 17.16 0.76 -3.21
CA THR A 490 18.39 0.58 -2.44
C THR A 490 19.57 0.23 -3.36
N SER A 491 19.33 -0.63 -4.36
CA SER A 491 20.34 -0.95 -5.38
C SER A 491 20.70 0.30 -6.21
N ARG A 492 19.71 1.08 -6.64
CA ARG A 492 19.88 2.34 -7.37
C ARG A 492 20.71 3.35 -6.58
N LEU A 493 20.36 3.59 -5.31
CA LEU A 493 21.10 4.47 -4.40
C LEU A 493 22.56 4.04 -4.28
N ARG A 494 22.79 2.75 -4.06
CA ARG A 494 24.14 2.16 -4.00
C ARG A 494 24.95 2.34 -5.28
N VAL A 495 24.33 2.18 -6.45
CA VAL A 495 25.02 2.36 -7.75
C VAL A 495 25.39 3.82 -7.95
N TRP A 496 24.51 4.76 -7.58
CA TRP A 496 24.85 6.19 -7.59
C TRP A 496 26.04 6.54 -6.69
N ARG A 497 26.14 5.91 -5.51
CA ARG A 497 27.28 6.08 -4.61
C ARG A 497 28.58 5.52 -5.19
N MET A 498 28.54 4.28 -5.66
CA MET A 498 29.73 3.50 -5.99
C MET A 498 30.21 3.70 -7.43
N LYS A 499 29.28 3.96 -8.36
CA LYS A 499 29.49 3.93 -9.82
C LYS A 499 28.59 4.98 -10.53
N PRO A 500 28.75 6.29 -10.25
CA PRO A 500 27.86 7.33 -10.78
C PRO A 500 27.74 7.35 -12.30
N ASP A 501 28.83 7.12 -13.04
CA ASP A 501 28.78 7.07 -14.52
C ASP A 501 27.88 5.94 -15.04
N LYS A 502 27.88 4.79 -14.35
CA LYS A 502 27.01 3.66 -14.68
C LYS A 502 25.57 3.94 -14.27
N ALA A 503 25.36 4.60 -13.13
CA ALA A 503 24.04 5.03 -12.71
C ALA A 503 23.42 5.96 -13.77
N MET A 504 24.15 6.98 -14.21
CA MET A 504 23.71 7.91 -15.26
C MET A 504 23.36 7.20 -16.57
N THR A 505 24.14 6.19 -16.96
CA THR A 505 23.83 5.37 -18.15
C THR A 505 22.51 4.61 -17.98
N LEU A 506 22.23 4.09 -16.78
CA LEU A 506 20.99 3.37 -16.48
C LEU A 506 19.79 4.30 -16.42
N GLU A 507 19.90 5.50 -15.83
CA GLU A 507 18.79 6.48 -15.82
C GLU A 507 18.39 6.92 -17.23
N GLN A 508 19.35 7.06 -18.14
CA GLN A 508 19.09 7.49 -19.52
C GLN A 508 18.44 6.42 -20.39
N ARG A 509 18.45 5.16 -19.94
CA ARG A 509 17.92 4.02 -20.69
C ARG A 509 16.52 3.69 -20.21
N ALA A 510 15.54 3.83 -21.10
CA ALA A 510 14.14 3.56 -20.79
C ALA A 510 13.88 2.07 -20.52
N GLU A 511 14.69 1.16 -21.07
CA GLU A 511 14.61 -0.28 -20.80
C GLU A 511 15.39 -0.69 -19.53
N THR A 512 15.74 0.23 -18.63
CA THR A 512 16.44 -0.13 -17.39
C THR A 512 15.48 -0.87 -16.46
N THR A 513 15.89 -2.09 -16.12
CA THR A 513 15.13 -3.00 -15.28
C THR A 513 15.60 -2.93 -13.83
N PRO A 514 14.79 -3.37 -12.85
CA PRO A 514 15.27 -3.53 -11.47
C PRO A 514 16.50 -4.46 -11.37
N ARG A 515 16.55 -5.48 -12.24
CA ARG A 515 17.67 -6.44 -12.31
C ARG A 515 18.99 -5.77 -12.72
N ASP A 516 18.97 -4.77 -13.59
CA ASP A 516 20.16 -4.02 -13.99
C ASP A 516 20.77 -3.28 -12.80
N TRP A 517 19.92 -2.63 -12.00
CA TRP A 517 20.35 -1.96 -10.76
C TRP A 517 20.97 -2.95 -9.78
N LEU A 518 20.33 -4.09 -9.53
CA LEU A 518 20.88 -5.15 -8.68
C LEU A 518 22.24 -5.64 -9.18
N GLU A 519 22.38 -5.88 -10.49
CA GLU A 519 23.65 -6.34 -11.06
C GLU A 519 24.75 -5.28 -10.89
N LYS A 520 24.47 -4.00 -11.21
CA LYS A 520 25.46 -2.93 -11.06
C LYS A 520 25.79 -2.63 -9.61
N ALA A 521 24.86 -2.84 -8.68
CA ALA A 521 25.07 -2.73 -7.23
C ALA A 521 26.02 -3.82 -6.68
N GLY A 522 26.27 -4.88 -7.46
CA GLY A 522 27.01 -6.07 -7.02
C GLY A 522 26.14 -7.09 -6.29
N TRP A 523 24.81 -6.98 -6.41
CA TRP A 523 23.80 -7.78 -5.73
C TRP A 523 23.10 -8.79 -6.63
N LYS A 524 23.74 -9.17 -7.75
CA LYS A 524 23.26 -10.25 -8.63
C LYS A 524 22.90 -11.53 -7.89
N ARG A 525 23.58 -11.81 -6.76
CA ARG A 525 23.31 -12.96 -5.89
C ARG A 525 21.90 -12.97 -5.29
N LEU A 526 21.22 -11.83 -5.26
CA LEU A 526 19.85 -11.67 -4.79
C LEU A 526 18.79 -12.00 -5.85
N SER A 527 19.15 -12.57 -7.01
CA SER A 527 18.19 -12.86 -8.09
C SER A 527 17.02 -13.76 -7.66
N ALA A 528 17.25 -14.72 -6.76
CA ALA A 528 16.18 -15.58 -6.23
C ALA A 528 15.19 -14.79 -5.35
N LEU A 529 15.70 -13.88 -4.52
CA LEU A 529 14.87 -12.98 -3.73
C LEU A 529 14.08 -12.03 -4.63
N HIS A 530 14.76 -11.37 -5.58
CA HIS A 530 14.11 -10.49 -6.56
C HIS A 530 13.00 -11.20 -7.33
N LYS A 531 13.24 -12.44 -7.79
CA LYS A 531 12.24 -13.28 -8.45
C LYS A 531 11.03 -13.54 -7.55
N ALA A 532 11.25 -13.94 -6.30
CA ALA A 532 10.15 -14.20 -5.36
C ALA A 532 9.31 -12.94 -5.08
N LEU A 533 9.95 -11.78 -4.90
CA LEU A 533 9.24 -10.51 -4.70
C LEU A 533 8.49 -10.07 -5.97
N GLY A 534 9.06 -10.34 -7.16
CA GLY A 534 8.47 -10.06 -8.47
C GLY A 534 7.11 -10.70 -8.69
N GLU A 535 6.91 -11.93 -8.18
CA GLU A 535 5.62 -12.63 -8.27
C GLU A 535 4.48 -11.89 -7.58
N TYR A 536 4.77 -11.10 -6.54
CA TYR A 536 3.76 -10.29 -5.83
C TYR A 536 3.60 -8.89 -6.41
N ALA A 537 4.55 -8.42 -7.21
CA ALA A 537 4.48 -7.11 -7.87
C ALA A 537 3.57 -7.13 -9.11
N HIS A 538 3.43 -8.30 -9.75
CA HIS A 538 2.60 -8.52 -10.92
C HIS A 538 1.57 -9.62 -10.65
N THR A 539 0.32 -9.44 -11.08
CA THR A 539 -0.70 -10.49 -10.98
C THR A 539 -1.14 -10.93 -12.35
N SER A 540 -0.81 -12.15 -12.75
CA SER A 540 -1.22 -12.81 -13.98
C SER A 540 -1.88 -14.17 -13.72
N ALA A 541 -2.46 -14.77 -14.76
CA ALA A 541 -2.97 -16.14 -14.72
C ALA A 541 -1.85 -17.17 -14.42
N THR A 542 -0.59 -16.79 -14.62
CA THR A 542 0.59 -17.63 -14.41
C THR A 542 1.32 -17.35 -13.11
N SER A 543 0.87 -16.39 -12.29
CA SER A 543 1.49 -16.03 -11.01
C SER A 543 1.55 -17.20 -10.02
N LYS A 544 2.67 -17.29 -9.30
CA LYS A 544 3.05 -18.42 -8.42
C LYS A 544 3.37 -17.94 -7.01
N TRP A 545 2.42 -17.28 -6.38
CA TRP A 545 2.53 -16.72 -5.03
C TRP A 545 2.83 -17.77 -3.96
N SER A 546 2.22 -18.96 -4.03
CA SER A 546 2.52 -20.04 -3.07
C SER A 546 3.97 -20.52 -3.22
N GLY A 547 4.44 -20.68 -4.45
CA GLY A 547 5.83 -21.04 -4.75
C GLY A 547 6.82 -19.94 -4.37
N ALA A 548 6.46 -18.68 -4.57
CA ALA A 548 7.25 -17.53 -4.13
C ALA A 548 7.38 -17.52 -2.61
N HIS A 549 6.29 -17.77 -1.88
CA HIS A 549 6.31 -17.86 -0.42
C HIS A 549 7.22 -19.00 0.07
N GLN A 550 7.11 -20.17 -0.55
CA GLN A 550 8.00 -21.31 -0.27
C GLN A 550 9.47 -21.00 -0.58
N LEU A 551 9.75 -20.27 -1.67
CA LEU A 551 11.10 -19.82 -1.98
C LEU A 551 11.61 -18.89 -0.88
N LEU A 552 10.84 -17.87 -0.46
CA LEU A 552 11.21 -16.99 0.65
C LEU A 552 11.52 -17.78 1.92
N ALA A 553 10.74 -18.82 2.23
CA ALA A 553 11.00 -19.70 3.36
C ALA A 553 12.40 -20.33 3.27
N GLN A 554 12.81 -20.81 2.09
CA GLN A 554 14.13 -21.39 1.83
C GLN A 554 15.28 -20.37 1.83
N LEU A 555 14.99 -19.08 1.61
CA LEU A 555 16.01 -18.01 1.59
C LEU A 555 16.45 -17.59 3.00
N GLN A 556 15.78 -18.07 4.05
CA GLN A 556 16.15 -17.79 5.44
C GLN A 556 17.34 -18.64 5.87
N PRO A 557 18.47 -18.03 6.28
CA PRO A 557 19.63 -18.78 6.71
C PRO A 557 19.38 -19.42 8.08
N GLY A 558 19.51 -20.74 8.17
CA GLY A 558 19.40 -21.48 9.44
C GLY A 558 18.00 -21.50 10.07
N ALA A 559 16.95 -21.13 9.32
CA ALA A 559 15.58 -21.22 9.82
C ALA A 559 15.16 -22.68 10.04
N ASP A 560 14.37 -22.88 11.09
CA ASP A 560 13.69 -24.15 11.36
C ASP A 560 12.74 -24.48 10.19
N PRO A 561 12.92 -25.60 9.47
CA PRO A 561 12.10 -25.95 8.32
C PRO A 561 10.59 -25.95 8.60
N ASP A 562 10.18 -26.32 9.82
CA ASP A 562 8.76 -26.42 10.18
C ASP A 562 8.13 -25.03 10.41
N ARG A 563 8.95 -24.02 10.72
CA ARG A 563 8.52 -22.65 11.02
C ARG A 563 8.89 -21.65 9.93
N ALA A 564 9.80 -22.01 9.02
CA ALA A 564 10.32 -21.11 8.01
C ALA A 564 9.22 -20.48 7.15
N ILE A 565 8.14 -21.21 6.84
CA ILE A 565 7.04 -20.66 6.05
C ILE A 565 6.26 -19.55 6.79
N LEU A 566 6.20 -19.61 8.13
CA LEU A 566 5.49 -18.62 8.94
C LEU A 566 6.30 -17.32 9.02
N THR A 567 7.63 -17.42 9.13
CA THR A 567 8.52 -16.25 9.30
C THR A 567 9.05 -15.68 7.98
N ALA A 568 8.80 -16.34 6.84
CA ALA A 568 9.39 -16.02 5.54
C ALA A 568 9.20 -14.56 5.12
N ARG A 569 8.00 -14.01 5.31
CA ARG A 569 7.67 -12.61 4.96
C ARG A 569 8.41 -11.61 5.83
N GLY A 570 8.35 -11.79 7.15
CA GLY A 570 9.05 -10.93 8.11
C GLY A 570 10.55 -10.95 7.85
N ALA A 571 11.15 -12.13 7.67
CA ALA A 571 12.57 -12.27 7.40
C ALA A 571 13.00 -11.63 6.07
N ALA A 572 12.17 -11.68 5.02
CA ALA A 572 12.44 -10.98 3.77
C ALA A 572 12.42 -9.45 3.95
N ILE A 573 11.43 -8.93 4.69
CA ILE A 573 11.31 -7.50 5.01
C ILE A 573 12.52 -7.05 5.83
N ASP A 574 12.86 -7.76 6.91
CA ASP A 574 13.99 -7.44 7.78
C ASP A 574 15.31 -7.42 7.01
N PHE A 575 15.51 -8.40 6.11
CA PHE A 575 16.73 -8.47 5.31
C PHE A 575 16.85 -7.33 4.30
N VAL A 576 15.78 -7.01 3.58
CA VAL A 576 15.79 -5.87 2.63
C VAL A 576 15.90 -4.54 3.39
N ALA A 577 15.24 -4.41 4.54
CA ALA A 577 15.35 -3.24 5.41
C ALA A 577 16.77 -3.07 5.98
N LEU A 578 17.48 -4.15 6.31
CA LEU A 578 18.89 -4.11 6.70
C LEU A 578 19.77 -3.57 5.57
N LEU A 579 19.57 -4.04 4.32
CA LEU A 579 20.30 -3.53 3.16
C LEU A 579 20.05 -2.03 2.96
N ALA A 580 18.79 -1.61 3.08
CA ALA A 580 18.39 -0.21 3.02
C ALA A 580 19.05 0.61 4.14
N ALA A 581 18.95 0.16 5.39
CA ALA A 581 19.54 0.85 6.54
C ALA A 581 21.05 1.06 6.40
N ARG A 582 21.79 0.05 5.93
CA ARG A 582 23.23 0.17 5.68
C ARG A 582 23.53 1.19 4.59
N GLU A 583 22.77 1.19 3.50
CA GLU A 583 22.98 2.13 2.39
C GLU A 583 22.60 3.56 2.76
N ILE A 584 21.44 3.76 3.41
CA ILE A 584 21.00 5.06 3.94
C ILE A 584 22.04 5.62 4.91
N THR A 585 22.53 4.79 5.84
CA THR A 585 23.51 5.25 6.84
C THR A 585 24.85 5.58 6.20
N THR A 586 25.27 4.81 5.19
CA THR A 586 26.50 5.11 4.42
C THR A 586 26.39 6.43 3.66
N GLU A 587 25.22 6.73 3.08
CA GLU A 587 25.02 8.02 2.40
C GLU A 587 24.91 9.18 3.39
N ILE A 588 24.22 9.00 4.51
CA ILE A 588 24.20 10.00 5.58
C ILE A 588 25.61 10.25 6.11
N HIS A 589 26.49 9.25 6.18
CA HIS A 589 27.88 9.43 6.59
C HIS A 589 28.64 10.39 5.67
N ASN A 590 28.35 10.39 4.37
CA ASN A 590 28.96 11.32 3.41
C ASN A 590 28.47 12.77 3.62
N ILE A 591 27.33 12.97 4.27
CA ILE A 591 26.71 14.28 4.53
C ILE A 591 27.05 14.76 5.95
N SER A 592 26.92 13.88 6.95
CA SER A 592 27.15 14.13 8.38
C SER A 592 27.52 12.84 9.11
N GLU A 593 28.83 12.68 9.36
CA GLU A 593 29.39 11.55 10.11
C GLU A 593 28.78 11.38 11.52
N PRO A 594 28.57 12.44 12.34
CA PRO A 594 27.98 12.28 13.68
C PRO A 594 26.56 11.68 13.66
N VAL A 595 25.75 12.05 12.66
CA VAL A 595 24.39 11.51 12.51
C VAL A 595 24.45 10.06 12.10
N ALA A 596 25.32 9.71 11.14
CA ALA A 596 25.49 8.34 10.69
C ALA A 596 25.93 7.39 11.81
N ILE A 597 26.95 7.75 12.59
CA ILE A 597 27.42 6.94 13.74
C ILE A 597 26.29 6.70 14.74
N THR A 598 25.48 7.72 14.99
CA THR A 598 24.35 7.62 15.94
C THR A 598 23.22 6.76 15.36
N LEU A 599 22.99 6.81 14.05
CA LEU A 599 22.06 5.91 13.35
C LEU A 599 22.55 4.46 13.34
N GLU A 600 23.85 4.20 13.15
CA GLU A 600 24.43 2.86 13.25
C GLU A 600 24.15 2.27 14.64
N ALA A 601 24.49 3.01 15.70
CA ALA A 601 24.23 2.59 17.08
C ALA A 601 22.73 2.36 17.35
N LEU A 602 21.86 3.23 16.81
CA LEU A 602 20.42 3.10 16.91
C LEU A 602 19.91 1.80 16.25
N PHE A 603 20.34 1.51 15.02
CA PHE A 603 19.93 0.32 14.29
C PHE A 603 20.50 -0.95 14.94
N GLU A 604 21.73 -0.93 15.43
CA GLU A 604 22.33 -2.05 16.20
C GLU A 604 21.54 -2.35 17.47
N ARG A 605 21.14 -1.33 18.22
CA ARG A 605 20.32 -1.49 19.44
C ARG A 605 19.03 -2.25 19.17
N TYR A 606 18.40 -2.01 18.03
CA TYR A 606 17.12 -2.62 17.69
C TYR A 606 17.26 -3.90 16.84
N GLY A 607 18.48 -4.38 16.59
CA GLY A 607 18.72 -5.73 16.07
C GLY A 607 19.30 -5.82 14.66
N PHE A 608 19.56 -4.70 13.97
CA PHE A 608 20.27 -4.73 12.69
C PHE A 608 21.77 -4.93 12.88
N ASP A 609 22.37 -5.80 12.07
CA ASP A 609 23.81 -5.98 12.03
C ASP A 609 24.45 -4.89 11.14
N MET A 610 24.74 -3.75 11.76
CA MET A 610 25.41 -2.62 11.10
C MET A 610 26.93 -2.78 11.07
N SER A 611 27.47 -3.92 11.49
CA SER A 611 28.92 -4.10 11.57
C SER A 611 29.57 -3.94 10.19
N LYS A 612 30.78 -3.37 10.21
CA LYS A 612 31.63 -3.24 9.01
C LYS A 612 32.09 -4.60 8.47
N ASP A 613 32.02 -5.64 9.29
CA ASP A 613 32.25 -7.01 8.83
C ASP A 613 31.09 -7.45 7.93
N SER A 614 31.36 -7.57 6.64
CA SER A 614 30.37 -8.03 5.67
C SER A 614 30.19 -9.55 5.66
N SER A 615 30.93 -10.32 6.47
CA SER A 615 30.93 -11.79 6.43
C SER A 615 29.54 -12.42 6.53
N LYS A 616 28.68 -11.90 7.42
CA LYS A 616 27.31 -12.39 7.58
C LYS A 616 26.40 -12.07 6.40
N ILE A 617 26.44 -10.84 5.89
CA ILE A 617 25.67 -10.46 4.69
C ILE A 617 26.16 -11.25 3.48
N GLU A 618 27.48 -11.43 3.34
CA GLU A 618 28.07 -12.23 2.28
C GLU A 618 27.66 -13.71 2.38
N SER A 619 27.60 -14.26 3.59
CA SER A 619 27.06 -15.60 3.84
C SER A 619 25.58 -15.69 3.44
N HIS A 620 24.78 -14.67 3.75
CA HIS A 620 23.37 -14.63 3.38
C HIS A 620 23.20 -14.51 1.85
N PHE A 621 24.00 -13.68 1.19
CA PHE A 621 24.04 -13.58 -0.28
C PHE A 621 24.39 -14.92 -0.93
N ASN A 622 25.36 -15.65 -0.37
CA ASN A 622 25.73 -16.98 -0.87
C ASN A 622 24.59 -17.98 -0.68
N HIS A 623 23.94 -18.00 0.50
CA HIS A 623 22.78 -18.83 0.78
C HIS A 623 21.63 -18.58 -0.21
N ILE A 624 21.31 -17.31 -0.49
CA ILE A 624 20.27 -16.95 -1.48
C ILE A 624 20.68 -17.43 -2.88
N TRP A 625 21.95 -17.24 -3.25
CA TRP A 625 22.47 -17.62 -4.56
C TRP A 625 22.42 -19.12 -4.83
N GLU A 626 22.57 -19.94 -3.79
CA GLU A 626 22.41 -21.40 -3.88
C GLU A 626 20.99 -21.80 -4.30
N LYS A 627 19.99 -20.96 -4.02
CA LYS A 627 18.57 -21.19 -4.36
C LYS A 627 18.15 -20.60 -5.70
N ARG A 628 19.07 -20.02 -6.49
CA ARG A 628 18.76 -19.38 -7.79
C ARG A 628 18.04 -20.27 -8.81
N GLY A 629 18.20 -21.59 -8.71
CA GLY A 629 17.56 -22.57 -9.59
C GLY A 629 16.21 -23.09 -9.08
N ALA A 630 15.71 -22.61 -7.94
CA ALA A 630 14.46 -23.08 -7.37
C ALA A 630 13.26 -22.77 -8.30
N SER A 631 12.44 -23.81 -8.53
CA SER A 631 11.16 -23.66 -9.20
C SER A 631 10.14 -23.07 -8.24
N LEU A 632 9.22 -22.25 -8.77
CA LEU A 632 8.07 -21.74 -8.04
C LEU A 632 6.83 -22.65 -8.19
N GLY A 633 6.98 -23.81 -8.82
CA GLY A 633 5.87 -24.75 -9.00
C GLY A 633 4.82 -24.27 -10.03
N ASP A 634 3.57 -24.65 -9.78
CA ASP A 634 2.42 -24.39 -10.64
C ASP A 634 1.76 -23.03 -10.32
N PRO A 635 1.09 -22.40 -11.30
CA PRO A 635 0.28 -21.20 -11.06
C PRO A 635 -0.81 -21.42 -10.00
N ASP A 636 -1.02 -20.40 -9.16
CA ASP A 636 -2.06 -20.46 -8.13
C ASP A 636 -3.44 -20.06 -8.67
N PHE A 637 -3.47 -19.18 -9.65
CA PHE A 637 -4.70 -18.70 -10.27
C PHE A 637 -5.20 -19.74 -11.26
N ARG A 638 -5.92 -20.74 -10.75
CA ARG A 638 -6.57 -21.76 -11.58
C ARG A 638 -7.89 -21.23 -12.10
N MET A 639 -8.18 -21.47 -13.37
CA MET A 639 -9.55 -21.27 -13.86
C MET A 639 -10.50 -22.23 -13.13
N PRO A 640 -11.75 -21.82 -12.85
CA PRO A 640 -12.74 -22.73 -12.28
C PRO A 640 -12.81 -24.01 -13.11
N SER A 641 -12.73 -25.17 -12.45
CA SER A 641 -12.94 -26.43 -13.14
C SER A 641 -14.39 -26.47 -13.63
N ALA A 642 -14.57 -26.73 -14.93
CA ALA A 642 -15.89 -27.08 -15.47
C ALA A 642 -16.26 -28.47 -14.94
N GLU A 643 -16.87 -28.54 -13.76
CA GLU A 643 -17.55 -29.74 -13.27
C GLU A 643 -18.97 -29.85 -13.85
#